data_AF-B4MXS7-F1
#
_entry.id   AF-B4MXS7-F1
#
_cell.length_a   1.000
_cell.length_b   1.000
_cell.length_c   1.000
_cell.angle_alpha   90.00
_cell.angle_beta   90.00
_cell.angle_gamma   90.00
#
_symmetry.space_group_name_H-M   'P 1'
#
loop_
_entity.id
_entity.type
_entity.pdbx_description
1 polymer ?
#
loop_
_entity_poly.entity_id
_entity_poly.type
_entity_poly.pdbx_seq_one_letter_code
_entity_poly.pdbx_strand_id
1 'polypeptide(L)'
;MLVVNFSKIDVAPRLLREYARYHYRKLQTSSSVCKSSQDNTKDTDSFANGSSAAYIEGLYTKWSKNPRSVDSSWDAYFSGKPRSISTTPSLYKKSEVSADSSATKTTKAAAGAPPAADWKYIDDHLTVQAIIRAYQVRGHLAADLDPLGIVGPPGITSVDGKKRNAAQAVLRQHYTYVFNDLNATFKLPSSTMIGGDEQFLPLKEILDRLERVYCGHIGVEYMQITSLTKTNWIRERFEKPGAIMFNPDEKKLILERLTRSTGFENFLAKKFTSEKRFGLEGCDIMIPIMKEIIDRSTKLGVESIFIGMAHRGRLNVLANICRKPIPDILSQFHGLKATDSGSGDVKYHLGLFTERLNRVTNKNVRITVVANPSHLEYVNPVVLGKARAEMYQRGDSNGSKVLSIIIHGDASFCGQGVVYESMHLSDLPCYTTFGTIHIVANNQVGFTTDPRFSRSSRYCTDVARVVNAPIFHVNADDPEACIHCARVSTDYRAEFHKDVVIDIVGYRRNGHNEADEPMFTQPLMYQRIRKLQPVMQKYAEKLIKEGVVQEKEYKDMIAKYEKICDDAFIESKKVKTIKYSSWIDSPWTGFFEGRDRLKVCPTGVSLETLNNIGEIFSNPPPAEHKFEVHKGVLRILALRKQMVKSQMADWSLGEAFAIGTLLKDGIHVRLSGQDVERGTFSHRHHVFHHQSQDKGRYNSIEHLYPDQSPYVVCNSSLSECAIMGFEHGYSMAHPNTLVIWEAQFGDFANTAQTIIDSFIASGETKWVRQSGLVLLLPHSMEGMGPEHSSGRIERFLQLSDDDPDIYPDTCDCDFVARQLMDTNWIVTNLSTPANLFHALRRQVALGFRKPLINFSPKSVLRHPLARSPFRDFTECSEFMRIIPETGKAGCKPDCVEKVVFCSGKVYYDLVKEREEHEQDETVAIIRVEQVCPFPYDLITKQIELYKNAELIWCQEEHKNQGSWSYVQQRFDTTLIKMEDETRCISYHGRPPNSAPSTGNKVRHYTEYKNFMTSIFGELTEENKQRLERIVKEQQAQAKQASSSTKAKTVGQGEDKTKAKSSKDDKKDDKKDDKKDDKKDDKKAKPGATTAPPTSPPASPPPKQDNKSPTTSAPKGDMNPADKTKGKIDTKQENSKKATTDETNKNDENLKKPTK
;
A
#
# COMPACT_ATOMS: atom_id res chain seq x y z
N MET A 1 28.76 14.96 53.37
CA MET A 1 29.94 14.31 54.01
C MET A 1 29.61 12.85 54.25
N LEU A 2 30.40 11.93 53.69
CA LEU A 2 30.77 10.64 54.28
C LEU A 2 31.81 10.01 53.34
N VAL A 3 32.97 9.64 53.89
CA VAL A 3 34.08 9.02 53.14
C VAL A 3 34.23 7.60 53.66
N VAL A 4 34.35 6.63 52.76
CA VAL A 4 34.73 5.25 53.09
C VAL A 4 35.84 4.83 52.13
N ASN A 5 36.91 4.25 52.69
CA ASN A 5 38.07 3.82 51.92
C ASN A 5 37.75 2.60 51.06
N PHE A 6 38.24 2.60 49.82
CA PHE A 6 38.53 1.37 49.09
C PHE A 6 40.03 1.08 49.17
N SER A 7 40.40 0.08 49.96
CA SER A 7 41.71 -0.57 49.90
C SER A 7 41.53 -2.08 50.05
N LYS A 8 42.26 -2.85 49.23
CA LYS A 8 42.15 -4.31 49.03
C LYS A 8 40.83 -4.79 48.38
N ILE A 9 40.79 -4.71 47.06
CA ILE A 9 40.23 -5.78 46.21
C ILE A 9 41.34 -6.17 45.24
N ASP A 10 41.60 -7.46 45.06
CA ASP A 10 42.55 -7.95 44.05
C ASP A 10 41.98 -7.75 42.65
N VAL A 11 42.72 -7.04 41.79
CA VAL A 11 42.31 -6.75 40.40
C VAL A 11 43.31 -7.38 39.44
N ALA A 12 43.21 -8.70 39.31
CA ALA A 12 43.85 -9.50 38.27
C ALA A 12 42.92 -10.66 37.86
N PRO A 13 43.00 -11.21 36.64
CA PRO A 13 43.69 -10.72 35.44
C PRO A 13 42.71 -10.22 34.35
N ARG A 14 41.42 -10.00 34.70
CA ARG A 14 40.32 -9.79 33.73
C ARG A 14 40.46 -8.50 32.91
N LEU A 15 40.78 -7.37 33.56
CA LEU A 15 41.00 -6.07 32.89
C LEU A 15 42.21 -6.06 31.93
N LEU A 16 43.21 -6.92 32.15
CA LEU A 16 44.35 -7.06 31.24
C LEU A 16 43.95 -7.79 29.94
N ARG A 17 43.01 -8.76 30.00
CA ARG A 17 42.42 -9.33 28.78
C ARG A 17 41.58 -8.30 28.01
N GLU A 18 40.86 -7.44 28.70
CA GLU A 18 40.07 -6.38 28.06
C GLU A 18 40.95 -5.30 27.39
N TYR A 19 42.11 -4.96 27.99
CA TYR A 19 43.11 -4.10 27.33
C TYR A 19 43.75 -4.76 26.10
N ALA A 20 43.98 -6.08 26.13
CA ALA A 20 44.57 -6.81 24.99
C ALA A 20 43.67 -6.76 23.73
N ARG A 21 42.33 -6.77 23.89
CA ARG A 21 41.35 -6.76 22.79
C ARG A 21 41.48 -5.57 21.84
N TYR A 22 42.13 -4.47 22.24
CA TYR A 22 42.32 -3.30 21.37
C TYR A 22 43.53 -3.39 20.42
N HIS A 23 44.51 -4.25 20.68
CA HIS A 23 45.83 -4.12 20.05
C HIS A 23 45.98 -4.71 18.63
N TYR A 24 45.01 -5.50 18.15
CA TYR A 24 45.02 -6.03 16.77
C TYR A 24 44.56 -5.03 15.69
N ARG A 25 44.18 -3.80 16.05
CA ARG A 25 43.74 -2.77 15.09
C ARG A 25 44.72 -1.59 15.08
N LYS A 26 45.63 -1.52 14.09
CA LYS A 26 46.51 -0.35 13.88
C LYS A 26 45.67 0.90 13.61
N LEU A 27 45.67 1.82 14.58
CA LEU A 27 44.99 3.11 14.51
C LEU A 27 45.71 4.03 13.49
N GLN A 28 45.22 4.08 12.25
CA GLN A 28 45.79 4.92 11.19
C GLN A 28 45.33 6.39 11.33
N THR A 29 46.10 7.19 12.08
CA THR A 29 45.88 8.62 12.29
C THR A 29 46.38 9.47 11.10
N SER A 30 45.64 9.42 9.97
CA SER A 30 45.98 10.15 8.74
C SER A 30 45.47 11.61 8.72
N SER A 31 45.95 12.48 9.62
CA SER A 31 45.67 13.91 9.55
C SER A 31 46.68 14.67 8.68
N SER A 32 46.31 14.94 7.42
CA SER A 32 47.10 15.75 6.48
C SER A 32 46.22 16.69 5.62
N VAL A 33 45.26 17.37 6.27
CA VAL A 33 44.39 18.39 5.63
C VAL A 33 44.89 19.80 5.96
N CYS A 34 45.77 20.34 5.11
CA CYS A 34 45.92 21.80 4.88
C CYS A 34 46.91 22.11 3.75
N LYS A 35 46.42 22.42 2.55
CA LYS A 35 47.02 23.41 1.62
C LYS A 35 46.07 23.78 0.48
N SER A 36 45.44 24.95 0.64
CA SER A 36 45.11 25.95 -0.39
C SER A 36 44.87 25.49 -1.85
N SER A 37 43.65 25.71 -2.33
CA SER A 37 43.45 26.68 -3.42
C SER A 37 42.04 27.29 -3.33
N GLN A 38 41.98 28.60 -3.15
CA GLN A 38 40.80 29.39 -3.51
C GLN A 38 40.97 29.81 -4.96
N ASP A 39 39.91 29.80 -5.75
CA ASP A 39 39.71 30.88 -6.72
C ASP A 39 38.22 31.19 -6.88
N ASN A 40 37.90 32.44 -7.23
CA ASN A 40 36.55 32.97 -7.27
C ASN A 40 36.15 33.35 -8.70
N THR A 41 35.18 32.64 -9.26
CA THR A 41 34.25 33.23 -10.25
C THR A 41 32.82 32.91 -9.84
N LYS A 42 32.01 33.96 -9.67
CA LYS A 42 30.56 33.81 -9.48
C LYS A 42 29.92 33.73 -10.86
N ASP A 43 29.48 32.55 -11.24
CA ASP A 43 28.59 32.41 -12.41
C ASP A 43 27.14 32.66 -11.97
N THR A 44 26.47 33.63 -12.60
CA THR A 44 25.16 34.14 -12.15
C THR A 44 24.13 34.18 -13.28
N ASP A 45 23.80 33.01 -13.85
CA ASP A 45 22.54 32.83 -14.59
C ASP A 45 22.00 31.38 -14.48
N SER A 46 21.51 31.04 -13.28
CA SER A 46 21.01 29.71 -12.88
C SER A 46 19.69 29.26 -13.55
N PHE A 47 19.41 29.75 -14.76
CA PHE A 47 18.22 29.38 -15.55
C PHE A 47 18.55 28.46 -16.73
N ALA A 48 19.79 28.51 -17.24
CA ALA A 48 20.21 27.82 -18.47
C ALA A 48 20.56 26.32 -18.28
N ASN A 49 19.83 25.60 -17.43
CA ASN A 49 20.01 24.15 -17.27
C ASN A 49 19.58 23.38 -18.53
N GLY A 50 20.30 22.32 -18.87
CA GLY A 50 20.18 21.61 -20.16
C GLY A 50 18.80 21.02 -20.50
N SER A 51 17.92 20.84 -19.51
CA SER A 51 16.52 20.44 -19.70
C SER A 51 15.65 21.51 -20.39
N SER A 52 16.09 22.77 -20.41
CA SER A 52 15.35 23.90 -21.03
C SER A 52 15.88 24.31 -22.41
N ALA A 53 16.96 23.69 -22.90
CA ALA A 53 17.71 24.15 -24.08
C ALA A 53 16.82 24.34 -25.34
N ALA A 54 16.04 23.32 -25.72
CA ALA A 54 15.17 23.38 -26.90
C ALA A 54 14.05 24.44 -26.80
N TYR A 55 13.63 24.81 -25.58
CA TYR A 55 12.65 25.87 -25.36
C TYR A 55 13.29 27.25 -25.56
N ILE A 56 14.49 27.47 -25.02
CA ILE A 56 15.25 28.71 -25.17
C ILE A 56 15.69 28.90 -26.64
N GLU A 57 16.15 27.85 -27.31
CA GLU A 57 16.48 27.84 -28.74
C GLU A 57 15.23 28.12 -29.61
N GLY A 58 14.08 27.56 -29.23
CA GLY A 58 12.79 27.84 -29.87
C GLY A 58 12.32 29.29 -29.69
N LEU A 59 12.62 29.94 -28.56
CA LEU A 59 12.39 31.37 -28.35
C LEU A 59 13.38 32.23 -29.14
N TYR A 60 14.67 31.88 -29.14
CA TYR A 60 15.70 32.58 -29.92
C TYR A 60 15.43 32.53 -31.43
N THR A 61 14.94 31.39 -31.94
CA THR A 61 14.55 31.19 -33.35
C THR A 61 13.32 32.01 -33.76
N LYS A 62 12.50 32.46 -32.79
CA LYS A 62 11.42 33.43 -33.02
C LYS A 62 11.94 34.86 -32.94
N TRP A 63 12.65 35.19 -31.86
CA TRP A 63 13.26 36.51 -31.63
C TRP A 63 14.15 36.97 -32.78
N SER A 64 15.04 36.10 -33.30
CA SER A 64 15.94 36.41 -34.42
C SER A 64 15.22 36.73 -35.73
N LYS A 65 13.94 36.33 -35.89
CA LYS A 65 13.10 36.67 -37.05
C LYS A 65 12.24 37.91 -36.80
N ASN A 66 11.86 38.16 -35.55
CA ASN A 66 11.20 39.38 -35.10
C ASN A 66 11.38 39.51 -33.58
N PRO A 67 12.14 40.50 -33.08
CA PRO A 67 12.38 40.68 -31.64
C PRO A 67 11.09 40.83 -30.81
N ARG A 68 10.02 41.40 -31.39
CA ARG A 68 8.70 41.57 -30.76
C ARG A 68 7.84 40.29 -30.73
N SER A 69 8.36 39.14 -31.17
CA SER A 69 7.64 37.85 -31.16
C SER A 69 7.84 37.03 -29.87
N VAL A 70 8.67 37.53 -28.96
CA VAL A 70 8.85 37.04 -27.60
C VAL A 70 8.54 38.17 -26.61
N ASP A 71 8.41 37.86 -25.32
CA ASP A 71 8.23 38.87 -24.29
C ASP A 71 9.45 39.81 -24.18
N SER A 72 9.25 41.04 -23.71
CA SER A 72 10.31 42.06 -23.60
C SER A 72 11.46 41.65 -22.68
N SER A 73 11.22 40.76 -21.70
CA SER A 73 12.28 40.15 -20.89
C SER A 73 13.23 39.25 -21.70
N TRP A 74 12.71 38.54 -22.70
CA TRP A 74 13.49 37.73 -23.63
C TRP A 74 14.17 38.57 -24.72
N ASP A 75 13.53 39.64 -25.18
CA ASP A 75 14.17 40.62 -26.07
C ASP A 75 15.38 41.29 -25.39
N ALA A 76 15.25 41.71 -24.14
CA ALA A 76 16.36 42.26 -23.35
C ALA A 76 17.50 41.23 -23.15
N TYR A 77 17.15 39.97 -22.87
CA TYR A 77 18.12 38.87 -22.70
C TYR A 77 18.89 38.58 -24.00
N PHE A 78 18.20 38.35 -25.12
CA PHE A 78 18.84 38.02 -26.39
C PHE A 78 19.52 39.21 -27.08
N SER A 79 19.11 40.45 -26.79
CA SER A 79 19.80 41.67 -27.28
C SER A 79 20.98 42.13 -26.42
N GLY A 80 21.27 41.45 -25.29
CA GLY A 80 22.44 41.69 -24.46
C GLY A 80 22.48 43.05 -23.75
N LYS A 81 21.32 43.70 -23.55
CA LYS A 81 21.25 45.04 -22.95
C LYS A 81 21.06 44.97 -21.42
N PRO A 82 21.77 45.82 -20.64
CA PRO A 82 21.69 45.78 -19.19
C PRO A 82 20.28 46.12 -18.68
N ARG A 83 19.81 45.35 -17.69
CA ARG A 83 18.51 45.52 -17.04
C ARG A 83 18.39 46.88 -16.35
N SER A 84 17.37 47.64 -16.73
CA SER A 84 16.72 48.60 -15.82
C SER A 84 15.38 48.00 -15.40
N ILE A 85 15.19 47.77 -14.10
CA ILE A 85 13.95 47.23 -13.53
C ILE A 85 13.25 48.36 -12.78
N SER A 86 12.05 48.73 -13.22
CA SER A 86 11.10 49.52 -12.43
C SER A 86 9.90 48.64 -12.10
N THR A 87 9.56 48.52 -10.82
CA THR A 87 8.51 47.62 -10.33
C THR A 87 7.23 48.37 -9.99
N THR A 88 6.14 48.08 -10.70
CA THR A 88 4.77 48.30 -10.20
C THR A 88 3.82 47.24 -10.79
N PRO A 89 3.02 46.54 -9.98
CA PRO A 89 2.02 45.59 -10.48
C PRO A 89 0.67 46.28 -10.70
N SER A 90 0.02 46.01 -11.83
CA SER A 90 -1.41 46.31 -12.03
C SER A 90 -2.12 45.18 -12.74
N LEU A 91 -3.20 44.68 -12.14
CA LEU A 91 -4.01 43.57 -12.63
C LEU A 91 -5.19 44.06 -13.50
N TYR A 92 -5.64 43.20 -14.40
CA TYR A 92 -6.91 43.24 -15.15
C TYR A 92 -7.28 44.50 -15.94
N LYS A 93 -7.38 44.34 -17.27
CA LYS A 93 -8.43 45.00 -18.06
C LYS A 93 -9.04 44.02 -19.07
N LYS A 94 -10.33 44.21 -19.37
CA LYS A 94 -11.06 43.43 -20.38
C LYS A 94 -10.59 43.82 -21.78
N SER A 95 -10.61 42.87 -22.71
CA SER A 95 -10.62 43.20 -24.14
C SER A 95 -12.07 43.34 -24.61
N GLU A 96 -12.43 44.53 -25.09
CA GLU A 96 -13.59 44.73 -25.94
C GLU A 96 -13.19 44.45 -27.39
N VAL A 97 -14.05 43.79 -28.17
CA VAL A 97 -13.79 43.51 -29.59
C VAL A 97 -14.55 44.54 -30.41
N SER A 98 -13.82 45.53 -30.93
CA SER A 98 -14.35 46.41 -31.97
C SER A 98 -14.48 45.63 -33.28
N ALA A 99 -15.66 45.64 -33.88
CA ALA A 99 -15.89 45.08 -35.21
C ALA A 99 -15.67 46.18 -36.26
N ASP A 100 -14.66 46.03 -37.11
CA ASP A 100 -14.45 46.91 -38.26
C ASP A 100 -15.19 46.39 -39.50
N SER A 101 -15.55 47.30 -40.40
CA SER A 101 -16.60 47.09 -41.39
C SER A 101 -16.08 46.99 -42.82
N SER A 102 -16.55 45.98 -43.55
CA SER A 102 -16.42 45.89 -45.00
C SER A 102 -17.73 45.38 -45.59
N ALA A 103 -18.41 46.23 -46.35
CA ALA A 103 -19.75 45.95 -46.84
C ALA A 103 -19.73 45.16 -48.15
N THR A 104 -20.68 44.24 -48.32
CA THR A 104 -21.11 43.77 -49.63
C THR A 104 -22.62 43.61 -49.62
N LYS A 105 -23.31 44.24 -50.58
CA LYS A 105 -24.78 44.25 -50.63
C LYS A 105 -25.30 43.01 -51.35
N THR A 106 -26.07 42.19 -50.67
CA THR A 106 -26.99 41.23 -51.31
C THR A 106 -28.37 41.29 -50.67
N THR A 107 -29.38 41.31 -51.54
CA THR A 107 -30.82 41.36 -51.33
C THR A 107 -31.35 40.87 -49.97
N LYS A 108 -32.11 41.74 -49.27
CA LYS A 108 -32.95 41.36 -48.13
C LYS A 108 -34.06 40.39 -48.59
N ALA A 109 -33.98 39.14 -48.16
CA ALA A 109 -35.19 38.37 -47.89
C ALA A 109 -35.72 38.79 -46.51
N ALA A 110 -37.04 38.99 -46.37
CA ALA A 110 -37.63 39.37 -45.10
C ALA A 110 -37.76 38.14 -44.19
N ALA A 111 -36.73 37.88 -43.36
CA ALA A 111 -36.90 37.02 -42.20
C ALA A 111 -37.94 37.68 -41.27
N GLY A 112 -39.07 37.02 -41.07
CA GLY A 112 -40.10 37.49 -40.14
C GLY A 112 -39.52 37.62 -38.72
N ALA A 113 -40.05 38.56 -37.94
CA ALA A 113 -39.70 38.66 -36.54
C ALA A 113 -39.97 37.30 -35.84
N PRO A 114 -39.10 36.86 -34.90
CA PRO A 114 -39.42 35.68 -34.10
C PRO A 114 -40.76 35.90 -33.37
N PRO A 115 -41.52 34.83 -33.06
CA PRO A 115 -42.77 34.96 -32.33
C PRO A 115 -42.59 35.76 -31.03
N ALA A 116 -43.66 36.45 -30.61
CA ALA A 116 -43.71 37.15 -29.32
C ALA A 116 -43.80 36.15 -28.16
N ALA A 117 -42.74 35.37 -27.97
CA ALA A 117 -42.49 34.61 -26.76
C ALA A 117 -42.21 35.60 -25.61
N ASP A 118 -42.69 35.27 -24.41
CA ASP A 118 -42.31 36.01 -23.21
C ASP A 118 -40.87 35.63 -22.82
N TRP A 119 -39.91 36.36 -23.42
CA TRP A 119 -38.48 36.20 -23.16
C TRP A 119 -38.13 36.45 -21.69
N LYS A 120 -38.91 37.25 -20.96
CA LYS A 120 -38.71 37.47 -19.53
C LYS A 120 -39.11 36.21 -18.76
N TYR A 121 -40.28 35.62 -19.03
CA TYR A 121 -40.69 34.35 -18.42
C TYR A 121 -39.68 33.22 -18.67
N ILE A 122 -39.06 33.18 -19.86
CA ILE A 122 -37.98 32.23 -20.17
C ILE A 122 -36.73 32.51 -19.32
N ASP A 123 -36.30 33.77 -19.19
CA ASP A 123 -35.15 34.17 -18.36
C ASP A 123 -35.38 33.95 -16.86
N ASP A 124 -36.62 34.17 -16.38
CA ASP A 124 -37.05 33.85 -15.02
C ASP A 124 -36.88 32.34 -14.74
N HIS A 125 -37.37 31.47 -15.63
CA HIS A 125 -37.20 30.00 -15.50
C HIS A 125 -35.73 29.56 -15.57
N LEU A 126 -34.94 30.12 -16.49
CA LEU A 126 -33.50 29.84 -16.59
C LEU A 126 -32.75 30.29 -15.32
N THR A 127 -33.15 31.42 -14.73
CA THR A 127 -32.60 31.91 -13.47
C THR A 127 -33.00 31.01 -12.30
N VAL A 128 -34.24 30.51 -12.22
CA VAL A 128 -34.66 29.55 -11.20
C VAL A 128 -33.91 28.22 -11.33
N GLN A 129 -33.67 27.73 -12.56
CA GLN A 129 -32.81 26.57 -12.79
C GLN A 129 -31.35 26.82 -12.35
N ALA A 130 -30.83 28.02 -12.61
CA ALA A 130 -29.48 28.41 -12.15
C ALA A 130 -29.40 28.54 -10.62
N ILE A 131 -30.46 29.00 -9.94
CA ILE A 131 -30.59 29.05 -8.47
C ILE A 131 -30.58 27.63 -7.90
N ILE A 132 -31.43 26.72 -8.40
CA ILE A 132 -31.44 25.30 -7.99
C ILE A 132 -30.03 24.70 -8.12
N ARG A 133 -29.39 24.90 -9.28
CA ARG A 133 -28.02 24.43 -9.52
C ARG A 133 -26.98 25.08 -8.59
N ALA A 134 -27.19 26.34 -8.17
CA ALA A 134 -26.32 27.02 -7.23
C ALA A 134 -26.35 26.39 -5.83
N TYR A 135 -27.53 26.05 -5.31
CA TYR A 135 -27.65 25.31 -4.05
C TYR A 135 -27.03 23.91 -4.16
N GLN A 136 -27.34 23.15 -5.22
CA GLN A 136 -26.77 21.81 -5.41
C GLN A 136 -25.23 21.78 -5.43
N VAL A 137 -24.58 22.80 -5.99
CA VAL A 137 -23.11 22.85 -6.15
C VAL A 137 -22.42 23.57 -4.98
N ARG A 138 -23.10 24.48 -4.26
CA ARG A 138 -22.46 25.39 -3.29
C ARG A 138 -23.22 25.62 -1.98
N GLY A 139 -24.40 25.04 -1.77
CA GLY A 139 -25.18 25.22 -0.54
C GLY A 139 -24.44 24.74 0.72
N HIS A 140 -23.64 23.67 0.60
CA HIS A 140 -22.73 23.20 1.67
C HIS A 140 -21.74 24.29 2.19
N LEU A 141 -21.47 25.34 1.41
CA LEU A 141 -20.67 26.51 1.86
C LEU A 141 -21.42 27.44 2.82
N ALA A 142 -22.74 27.27 2.91
CA ALA A 142 -23.71 28.01 3.72
C ALA A 142 -24.45 27.11 4.74
N ALA A 143 -24.13 25.82 4.81
CA ALA A 143 -24.69 24.90 5.80
C ALA A 143 -24.27 25.27 7.23
N ASP A 144 -25.18 25.10 8.18
CA ASP A 144 -24.99 25.39 9.60
C ASP A 144 -24.31 24.21 10.31
N LEU A 145 -23.05 24.00 9.97
CA LEU A 145 -22.27 22.81 10.30
C LEU A 145 -21.55 22.89 11.65
N ASP A 146 -21.16 24.09 12.09
CA ASP A 146 -20.29 24.27 13.26
C ASP A 146 -21.11 24.48 14.55
N PRO A 147 -21.17 23.50 15.47
CA PRO A 147 -21.87 23.66 16.75
C PRO A 147 -21.28 24.76 17.65
N LEU A 148 -20.05 25.22 17.39
CA LEU A 148 -19.44 26.34 18.11
C LEU A 148 -19.82 27.70 17.51
N GLY A 149 -20.39 27.76 16.30
CA GLY A 149 -20.74 28.98 15.57
C GLY A 149 -19.55 29.92 15.30
N ILE A 150 -18.33 29.40 15.27
CA ILE A 150 -17.08 30.09 14.94
C ILE A 150 -16.98 30.24 13.41
N VAL A 151 -17.28 29.17 12.69
CA VAL A 151 -17.36 29.11 11.22
C VAL A 151 -18.82 29.05 10.78
N GLY A 152 -19.61 30.05 11.21
CA GLY A 152 -20.99 30.19 10.77
C GLY A 152 -21.10 30.64 9.30
N PRO A 153 -22.23 30.37 8.62
CA PRO A 153 -22.56 31.08 7.39
C PRO A 153 -22.64 32.60 7.68
N PRO A 154 -22.21 33.47 6.75
CA PRO A 154 -22.43 34.91 6.90
C PRO A 154 -23.93 35.19 6.74
N GLY A 155 -24.65 35.12 7.86
CA GLY A 155 -26.10 35.19 7.90
C GLY A 155 -26.61 36.57 7.48
N ILE A 156 -27.21 36.63 6.31
CA ILE A 156 -27.79 37.85 5.73
C ILE A 156 -29.32 37.74 5.81
N THR A 157 -29.97 38.79 6.31
CA THR A 157 -31.43 38.89 6.20
C THR A 157 -31.79 39.05 4.72
N SER A 158 -32.59 38.11 4.23
CA SER A 158 -33.15 38.12 2.89
C SER A 158 -34.08 39.32 2.69
N VAL A 159 -34.31 39.74 1.44
CA VAL A 159 -35.09 40.96 1.13
C VAL A 159 -36.55 40.86 1.59
N ASP A 160 -37.07 39.64 1.78
CA ASP A 160 -38.40 39.36 2.37
C ASP A 160 -38.41 39.35 3.91
N GLY A 161 -37.33 39.78 4.56
CA GLY A 161 -37.19 39.84 6.02
C GLY A 161 -36.90 38.48 6.68
N LYS A 162 -36.94 37.34 5.94
CA LYS A 162 -36.49 36.06 6.49
C LYS A 162 -34.98 36.05 6.66
N LYS A 163 -34.48 35.38 7.71
CA LYS A 163 -33.09 34.91 7.71
C LYS A 163 -33.01 33.67 6.81
N ARG A 164 -32.16 33.73 5.80
CA ARG A 164 -31.80 32.64 4.89
C ARG A 164 -30.29 32.42 4.99
N ASN A 165 -29.83 31.18 4.90
CA ASN A 165 -28.42 30.87 5.12
C ASN A 165 -27.60 31.06 3.83
N ALA A 166 -28.24 31.04 2.64
CA ALA A 166 -27.57 31.21 1.35
C ALA A 166 -26.87 32.57 1.19
N ALA A 167 -25.60 32.59 1.59
CA ALA A 167 -24.67 33.68 1.35
C ALA A 167 -24.55 34.04 -0.14
N GLN A 168 -24.01 35.23 -0.43
CA GLN A 168 -23.60 35.63 -1.79
C GLN A 168 -22.65 34.60 -2.44
N ALA A 169 -21.89 33.82 -1.64
CA ALA A 169 -21.07 32.70 -2.10
C ALA A 169 -21.87 31.58 -2.80
N VAL A 170 -23.16 31.41 -2.45
CA VAL A 170 -24.11 30.48 -3.10
C VAL A 170 -24.80 31.17 -4.28
N LEU A 171 -25.50 32.28 -4.08
CA LEU A 171 -26.35 32.85 -5.14
C LEU A 171 -25.59 33.66 -6.20
N ARG A 172 -24.40 34.19 -5.90
CA ARG A 172 -23.58 35.07 -6.78
C ARG A 172 -24.46 36.14 -7.47
N GLN A 173 -24.44 36.19 -8.79
CA GLN A 173 -25.16 37.16 -9.63
C GLN A 173 -26.69 37.04 -9.54
N HIS A 174 -27.22 35.87 -9.17
CA HIS A 174 -28.67 35.66 -9.05
C HIS A 174 -29.23 36.27 -7.76
N TYR A 175 -28.38 36.65 -6.79
CA TYR A 175 -28.80 37.20 -5.50
C TYR A 175 -29.71 38.43 -5.63
N THR A 176 -29.49 39.29 -6.63
CA THR A 176 -30.33 40.48 -6.89
C THR A 176 -31.63 40.17 -7.65
N TYR A 177 -31.76 38.98 -8.23
CA TYR A 177 -32.91 38.55 -9.04
C TYR A 177 -34.00 37.88 -8.19
N VAL A 178 -33.58 37.15 -7.15
CA VAL A 178 -34.38 36.22 -6.31
C VAL A 178 -35.60 36.88 -5.62
N PHE A 179 -35.71 38.20 -5.60
CA PHE A 179 -36.61 38.94 -4.69
C PHE A 179 -37.65 39.85 -5.35
N ASN A 180 -37.82 39.82 -6.68
CA ASN A 180 -38.79 40.67 -7.37
C ASN A 180 -40.24 40.15 -7.27
N ASP A 181 -40.45 38.83 -7.37
CA ASP A 181 -41.71 38.17 -7.02
C ASP A 181 -41.41 36.77 -6.46
N LEU A 182 -41.75 36.57 -5.17
CA LEU A 182 -41.55 35.30 -4.47
C LEU A 182 -42.75 34.34 -4.57
N ASN A 183 -43.91 34.83 -5.02
CA ASN A 183 -45.13 34.04 -5.22
C ASN A 183 -45.26 33.52 -6.66
N ALA A 184 -44.54 34.13 -7.61
CA ALA A 184 -44.34 33.62 -8.95
C ALA A 184 -44.02 32.12 -8.93
N THR A 185 -44.78 31.35 -9.72
CA THR A 185 -44.77 29.88 -9.70
C THR A 185 -44.03 29.33 -10.90
N PHE A 186 -43.02 28.50 -10.62
CA PHE A 186 -42.08 27.98 -11.61
C PHE A 186 -42.22 26.47 -11.77
N LYS A 187 -41.96 25.98 -12.99
CA LYS A 187 -41.88 24.55 -13.26
C LYS A 187 -40.54 24.04 -12.77
N LEU A 188 -40.53 22.93 -12.03
CA LEU A 188 -39.28 22.34 -11.58
C LEU A 188 -38.55 21.65 -12.75
N PRO A 189 -37.24 21.88 -12.92
CA PRO A 189 -36.45 21.14 -13.89
C PRO A 189 -36.25 19.69 -13.41
N SER A 190 -36.15 18.74 -14.35
CA SER A 190 -35.89 17.32 -14.05
C SER A 190 -34.53 17.04 -13.40
N SER A 191 -33.71 18.06 -13.20
CA SER A 191 -32.47 18.03 -12.43
C SER A 191 -32.66 18.23 -10.92
N THR A 192 -33.89 18.25 -10.39
CA THR A 192 -34.15 18.30 -8.94
C THR A 192 -35.38 17.47 -8.53
N MET A 193 -35.38 17.01 -7.28
CA MET A 193 -36.46 16.24 -6.63
C MET A 193 -37.17 17.03 -5.52
N ILE A 194 -36.89 18.34 -5.34
CA ILE A 194 -37.49 19.17 -4.26
C ILE A 194 -39.02 19.26 -4.30
N GLY A 195 -39.65 19.01 -5.45
CA GLY A 195 -41.11 18.93 -5.56
C GLY A 195 -41.70 17.63 -5.00
N GLY A 196 -40.91 16.57 -4.88
CA GLY A 196 -41.45 15.22 -4.77
C GLY A 196 -42.26 14.90 -6.02
N ASP A 197 -43.58 14.90 -5.87
CA ASP A 197 -44.54 14.66 -6.96
C ASP A 197 -45.12 15.98 -7.54
N GLU A 198 -44.81 17.12 -6.93
CA GLU A 198 -45.21 18.46 -7.40
C GLU A 198 -44.34 18.94 -8.57
N GLN A 199 -44.93 19.22 -9.73
CA GLN A 199 -44.20 19.73 -10.91
C GLN A 199 -43.96 21.24 -10.90
N PHE A 200 -44.68 21.99 -10.07
CA PHE A 200 -44.65 23.45 -10.00
C PHE A 200 -44.61 23.90 -8.55
N LEU A 201 -43.81 24.92 -8.23
CA LEU A 201 -43.72 25.53 -6.89
C LEU A 201 -43.55 27.05 -6.99
N PRO A 202 -44.09 27.83 -6.04
CA PRO A 202 -43.72 29.24 -5.84
C PRO A 202 -42.23 29.38 -5.56
N LEU A 203 -41.57 30.44 -6.06
CA LEU A 203 -40.14 30.70 -5.83
C LEU A 203 -39.76 30.67 -4.35
N LYS A 204 -40.61 31.21 -3.48
CA LYS A 204 -40.49 31.14 -2.01
C LYS A 204 -40.31 29.72 -1.49
N GLU A 205 -41.11 28.77 -1.97
CA GLU A 205 -41.07 27.38 -1.53
C GLU A 205 -39.90 26.62 -2.16
N ILE A 206 -39.51 26.97 -3.39
CA ILE A 206 -38.26 26.48 -4.01
C ILE A 206 -37.06 26.85 -3.13
N LEU A 207 -36.94 28.12 -2.74
CA LEU A 207 -35.86 28.60 -1.87
C LEU A 207 -35.92 27.94 -0.49
N ASP A 208 -37.09 27.93 0.15
CA ASP A 208 -37.26 27.41 1.52
C ASP A 208 -37.07 25.88 1.60
N ARG A 209 -37.27 25.13 0.50
CA ARG A 209 -36.87 23.73 0.38
C ARG A 209 -35.36 23.57 0.13
N LEU A 210 -34.77 24.33 -0.79
CA LEU A 210 -33.34 24.24 -1.10
C LEU A 210 -32.45 24.62 0.10
N GLU A 211 -32.83 25.65 0.86
CA GLU A 211 -32.20 26.03 2.14
C GLU A 211 -32.23 24.87 3.14
N ARG A 212 -33.39 24.22 3.32
CA ARG A 212 -33.57 23.09 4.24
C ARG A 212 -32.72 21.88 3.88
N VAL A 213 -32.50 21.64 2.58
CA VAL A 213 -31.76 20.48 2.07
C VAL A 213 -30.24 20.71 2.05
N TYR A 214 -29.80 21.90 1.66
CA TYR A 214 -28.38 22.18 1.37
C TYR A 214 -27.71 23.19 2.29
N CYS A 215 -28.47 23.96 3.08
CA CYS A 215 -27.95 24.99 3.99
C CYS A 215 -28.38 24.80 5.47
N GLY A 216 -28.99 23.65 5.79
CA GLY A 216 -29.30 23.25 7.17
C GLY A 216 -28.09 22.62 7.89
N HIS A 217 -28.34 21.73 8.85
CA HIS A 217 -27.28 21.00 9.57
C HIS A 217 -26.53 19.93 8.72
N ILE A 218 -26.86 19.80 7.42
CA ILE A 218 -26.17 18.93 6.47
C ILE A 218 -25.66 19.78 5.29
N GLY A 219 -24.38 19.62 4.97
CA GLY A 219 -23.76 20.08 3.72
C GLY A 219 -23.49 18.88 2.83
N VAL A 220 -24.18 18.78 1.70
CA VAL A 220 -24.06 17.66 0.75
C VAL A 220 -23.15 18.07 -0.40
N GLU A 221 -21.90 17.58 -0.43
CA GLU A 221 -20.96 17.81 -1.54
C GLU A 221 -20.82 16.55 -2.41
N TYR A 222 -21.51 16.58 -3.55
CA TYR A 222 -21.65 15.45 -4.47
C TYR A 222 -21.49 15.81 -5.96
N MET A 223 -21.36 17.10 -6.28
CA MET A 223 -21.40 17.61 -7.65
C MET A 223 -20.10 17.44 -8.44
N GLN A 224 -19.05 16.97 -7.79
CA GLN A 224 -17.83 16.40 -8.39
C GLN A 224 -18.11 15.08 -9.13
N ILE A 225 -19.16 14.35 -8.76
CA ILE A 225 -19.50 13.05 -9.37
C ILE A 225 -20.01 13.25 -10.80
N THR A 226 -19.26 12.73 -11.77
CA THR A 226 -19.57 12.81 -13.21
C THR A 226 -20.78 11.97 -13.63
N SER A 227 -21.16 10.96 -12.84
CA SER A 227 -22.30 10.08 -13.14
C SER A 227 -23.65 10.75 -12.80
N LEU A 228 -24.49 10.95 -13.81
CA LEU A 228 -25.85 11.47 -13.63
C LEU A 228 -26.70 10.53 -12.76
N THR A 229 -26.57 9.20 -12.92
CA THR A 229 -27.27 8.20 -12.10
C THR A 229 -26.96 8.39 -10.61
N LYS A 230 -25.67 8.52 -10.25
CA LYS A 230 -25.25 8.72 -8.86
C LYS A 230 -25.71 10.07 -8.31
N THR A 231 -25.59 11.14 -9.08
CA THR A 231 -26.05 12.47 -8.61
C THR A 231 -27.59 12.53 -8.47
N ASN A 232 -28.36 11.87 -9.33
CA ASN A 232 -29.82 11.76 -9.18
C ASN A 232 -30.22 10.89 -7.97
N TRP A 233 -29.53 9.77 -7.74
CA TRP A 233 -29.73 8.91 -6.58
C TRP A 233 -29.48 9.68 -5.26
N ILE A 234 -28.48 10.57 -5.23
CA ILE A 234 -28.22 11.45 -4.08
C ILE A 234 -29.33 12.50 -3.94
N ARG A 235 -29.78 13.14 -5.03
CA ARG A 235 -30.94 14.08 -5.01
C ARG A 235 -32.19 13.42 -4.43
N GLU A 236 -32.53 12.21 -4.86
CA GLU A 236 -33.69 11.46 -4.34
C GLU A 236 -33.65 11.27 -2.81
N ARG A 237 -32.45 11.14 -2.22
CA ARG A 237 -32.24 10.86 -0.78
C ARG A 237 -31.99 12.10 0.10
N PHE A 238 -31.92 13.29 -0.50
CA PHE A 238 -31.79 14.55 0.25
C PHE A 238 -32.82 15.62 -0.16
N GLU A 239 -33.11 15.78 -1.44
CA GLU A 239 -34.03 16.81 -1.94
C GLU A 239 -35.52 16.45 -1.76
N LYS A 240 -35.88 15.16 -1.79
CA LYS A 240 -37.30 14.75 -1.76
C LYS A 240 -37.97 15.16 -0.44
N PRO A 241 -39.17 15.80 -0.46
CA PRO A 241 -39.92 16.12 0.75
C PRO A 241 -40.10 14.90 1.66
N GLY A 242 -39.80 15.07 2.95
CA GLY A 242 -39.85 14.00 3.94
C GLY A 242 -38.65 13.03 3.95
N ALA A 243 -37.59 13.26 3.16
CA ALA A 243 -36.41 12.39 3.14
C ALA A 243 -35.74 12.20 4.52
N ILE A 244 -35.80 13.22 5.40
CA ILE A 244 -35.30 13.17 6.77
C ILE A 244 -36.50 13.14 7.73
N MET A 245 -37.05 11.94 7.93
CA MET A 245 -38.08 11.68 8.96
C MET A 245 -37.71 10.44 9.76
N PHE A 246 -37.91 10.54 11.08
CA PHE A 246 -37.67 9.47 12.05
C PHE A 246 -38.93 9.25 12.89
N ASN A 247 -39.31 7.99 13.07
CA ASN A 247 -40.42 7.63 13.95
C ASN A 247 -40.01 7.71 15.44
N PRO A 248 -40.97 7.73 16.39
CA PRO A 248 -40.67 7.87 17.81
C PRO A 248 -39.68 6.84 18.37
N ASP A 249 -39.72 5.60 17.91
CA ASP A 249 -38.85 4.53 18.41
C ASP A 249 -37.44 4.61 17.82
N GLU A 250 -37.28 5.09 16.58
CA GLU A 250 -35.98 5.45 16.03
C GLU A 250 -35.34 6.60 16.83
N LYS A 251 -36.11 7.65 17.13
CA LYS A 251 -35.66 8.78 17.96
C LYS A 251 -35.22 8.31 19.36
N LYS A 252 -36.00 7.45 20.01
CA LYS A 252 -35.63 6.79 21.29
C LYS A 252 -34.34 5.99 21.17
N LEU A 253 -34.17 5.19 20.11
CA LEU A 253 -32.97 4.38 19.89
C LEU A 253 -31.71 5.24 19.64
N ILE A 254 -31.86 6.39 18.97
CA ILE A 254 -30.79 7.37 18.81
C ILE A 254 -30.37 7.92 20.17
N LEU A 255 -31.34 8.33 21.02
CA LEU A 255 -31.05 8.80 22.37
C LEU A 255 -30.40 7.71 23.23
N GLU A 256 -30.89 6.46 23.20
CA GLU A 256 -30.30 5.36 23.98
C GLU A 256 -28.84 5.07 23.58
N ARG A 257 -28.55 5.05 22.27
CA ARG A 257 -27.18 4.90 21.74
C ARG A 257 -26.28 6.07 22.18
N LEU A 258 -26.81 7.29 22.23
CA LEU A 258 -26.08 8.50 22.62
C LEU A 258 -25.82 8.55 24.13
N THR A 259 -26.79 8.17 24.97
CA THR A 259 -26.64 8.05 26.42
C THR A 259 -25.54 7.05 26.80
N ARG A 260 -25.42 5.93 26.06
CA ARG A 260 -24.31 4.97 26.23
C ARG A 260 -22.96 5.56 25.79
N SER A 261 -22.94 6.40 24.75
CA SER A 261 -21.72 7.05 24.23
C SER A 261 -21.17 8.08 25.22
N THR A 262 -21.97 9.10 25.55
CA THR A 262 -21.59 10.19 26.46
C THR A 262 -21.45 9.72 27.91
N GLY A 263 -22.31 8.80 28.35
CA GLY A 263 -22.23 8.21 29.70
C GLY A 263 -20.91 7.48 29.96
N PHE A 264 -20.33 6.84 28.95
CA PHE A 264 -19.05 6.14 29.08
C PHE A 264 -17.88 7.11 29.27
N GLU A 265 -17.80 8.18 28.48
CA GLU A 265 -16.75 9.21 28.62
C GLU A 265 -16.88 9.94 29.96
N ASN A 266 -18.10 10.31 30.37
CA ASN A 266 -18.38 10.93 31.66
C ASN A 266 -17.92 10.03 32.82
N PHE A 267 -18.15 8.71 32.71
CA PHE A 267 -17.70 7.75 33.71
C PHE A 267 -16.17 7.64 33.77
N LEU A 268 -15.49 7.56 32.62
CA LEU A 268 -14.03 7.56 32.56
C LEU A 268 -13.45 8.85 33.16
N ALA A 269 -14.01 10.02 32.83
CA ALA A 269 -13.63 11.31 33.41
C ALA A 269 -13.82 11.34 34.94
N LYS A 270 -14.92 10.78 35.45
CA LYS A 270 -15.26 10.71 36.88
C LYS A 270 -14.35 9.77 37.68
N LYS A 271 -13.85 8.69 37.09
CA LYS A 271 -13.04 7.66 37.79
C LYS A 271 -11.53 7.78 37.56
N PHE A 272 -11.10 8.35 36.43
CA PHE A 272 -9.70 8.35 35.97
C PHE A 272 -9.25 9.74 35.52
N THR A 273 -9.37 10.73 36.42
CA THR A 273 -9.12 12.16 36.14
C THR A 273 -7.71 12.48 35.64
N SER A 274 -6.70 11.71 36.03
CA SER A 274 -5.29 11.90 35.65
C SER A 274 -4.85 11.10 34.42
N GLU A 275 -5.73 10.27 33.84
CA GLU A 275 -5.37 9.30 32.80
C GLU A 275 -5.73 9.82 31.40
N LYS A 276 -4.76 9.70 30.48
CA LYS A 276 -4.97 10.03 29.05
C LYS A 276 -5.83 8.95 28.41
N ARG A 277 -7.07 9.30 28.02
CA ARG A 277 -8.03 8.40 27.37
C ARG A 277 -8.34 8.76 25.92
N PHE A 278 -8.08 10.02 25.52
CA PHE A 278 -8.44 10.58 24.20
C PHE A 278 -9.95 10.47 23.91
N GLY A 279 -10.76 10.92 24.87
CA GLY A 279 -12.21 10.74 24.90
C GLY A 279 -12.96 11.41 23.75
N LEU A 280 -14.16 10.88 23.46
CA LEU A 280 -14.96 11.29 22.31
C LEU A 280 -15.70 12.62 22.49
N GLU A 281 -15.70 13.23 23.69
CA GLU A 281 -16.64 14.31 24.04
C GLU A 281 -16.58 15.52 23.08
N GLY A 282 -17.74 15.86 22.51
CA GLY A 282 -17.91 16.83 21.42
C GLY A 282 -17.99 16.21 20.03
N CYS A 283 -17.87 14.89 19.91
CA CYS A 283 -18.09 14.07 18.72
C CYS A 283 -18.89 12.77 19.06
N ASP A 284 -19.58 12.75 20.20
CA ASP A 284 -20.26 11.60 20.82
C ASP A 284 -21.19 10.82 19.85
N ILE A 285 -21.76 11.54 18.88
CA ILE A 285 -22.67 11.04 17.85
C ILE A 285 -22.04 10.03 16.88
N MET A 286 -20.69 9.95 16.83
CA MET A 286 -19.95 8.95 16.07
C MET A 286 -20.35 7.51 16.42
N ILE A 287 -20.66 7.23 17.70
CA ILE A 287 -21.06 5.88 18.16
C ILE A 287 -22.46 5.51 17.63
N PRO A 288 -23.51 6.36 17.76
CA PRO A 288 -24.76 6.17 17.03
C PRO A 288 -24.61 6.03 15.50
N ILE A 289 -23.77 6.83 14.85
CA ILE A 289 -23.48 6.75 13.40
C ILE A 289 -22.92 5.36 13.03
N MET A 290 -21.85 4.92 13.72
CA MET A 290 -21.27 3.59 13.50
C MET A 290 -22.28 2.47 13.80
N LYS A 291 -23.11 2.64 14.84
CA LYS A 291 -24.17 1.68 15.13
C LYS A 291 -25.20 1.58 14.01
N GLU A 292 -25.55 2.68 13.36
CA GLU A 292 -26.49 2.65 12.24
C GLU A 292 -25.86 2.03 10.98
N ILE A 293 -24.62 2.40 10.65
CA ILE A 293 -23.88 1.80 9.52
C ILE A 293 -23.83 0.28 9.67
N ILE A 294 -23.45 -0.23 10.84
CA ILE A 294 -23.35 -1.67 11.11
C ILE A 294 -24.71 -2.36 11.04
N ASP A 295 -25.77 -1.78 11.60
CA ASP A 295 -27.09 -2.41 11.61
C ASP A 295 -27.71 -2.42 10.20
N ARG A 296 -27.48 -1.37 9.42
CA ARG A 296 -27.94 -1.26 8.04
C ARG A 296 -27.13 -2.12 7.06
N SER A 297 -25.80 -2.15 7.18
CA SER A 297 -24.95 -2.98 6.33
C SER A 297 -25.21 -4.47 6.58
N THR A 298 -25.38 -4.87 7.85
CA THR A 298 -25.74 -6.25 8.22
C THR A 298 -27.12 -6.63 7.66
N LYS A 299 -28.07 -5.68 7.59
CA LYS A 299 -29.37 -5.92 6.92
C LYS A 299 -29.17 -6.20 5.43
N LEU A 300 -28.38 -5.37 4.75
CA LEU A 300 -28.11 -5.42 3.30
C LEU A 300 -27.26 -6.64 2.85
N GLY A 301 -26.45 -7.23 3.74
CA GLY A 301 -25.72 -8.47 3.42
C GLY A 301 -24.35 -8.62 4.07
N VAL A 302 -23.81 -7.57 4.69
CA VAL A 302 -22.46 -7.57 5.26
C VAL A 302 -22.36 -8.51 6.47
N GLU A 303 -21.42 -9.45 6.40
CA GLU A 303 -21.11 -10.44 7.43
C GLU A 303 -19.85 -10.07 8.24
N SER A 304 -18.96 -9.22 7.70
CA SER A 304 -17.67 -8.92 8.32
C SER A 304 -17.25 -7.47 8.08
N ILE A 305 -16.83 -6.81 9.16
CA ILE A 305 -16.56 -5.36 9.20
C ILE A 305 -15.16 -5.13 9.79
N PHE A 306 -14.28 -4.52 8.99
CA PHE A 306 -12.95 -4.11 9.42
C PHE A 306 -12.94 -2.62 9.75
N ILE A 307 -12.39 -2.27 10.91
CA ILE A 307 -12.34 -0.90 11.43
C ILE A 307 -10.86 -0.49 11.58
N GLY A 308 -10.45 0.52 10.82
CA GLY A 308 -9.25 1.30 11.09
C GLY A 308 -9.61 2.54 11.90
N MET A 309 -8.89 2.84 12.99
CA MET A 309 -9.09 4.11 13.69
C MET A 309 -7.88 4.58 14.49
N ALA A 310 -7.79 5.90 14.66
CA ALA A 310 -6.86 6.55 15.58
C ALA A 310 -7.26 6.38 17.07
N HIS A 311 -6.65 7.19 17.94
CA HIS A 311 -6.91 7.20 19.39
C HIS A 311 -8.32 7.70 19.77
N ARG A 312 -8.87 8.67 19.02
CA ARG A 312 -10.04 9.47 19.45
C ARG A 312 -11.29 8.60 19.62
N GLY A 313 -11.80 8.50 20.85
CA GLY A 313 -12.95 7.69 21.20
C GLY A 313 -12.77 6.18 21.05
N ARG A 314 -11.54 5.65 20.89
CA ARG A 314 -11.32 4.20 20.64
C ARG A 314 -11.87 3.33 21.76
N LEU A 315 -11.72 3.73 23.02
CA LEU A 315 -12.26 2.98 24.16
C LEU A 315 -13.80 2.89 24.09
N ASN A 316 -14.46 3.94 23.60
CA ASN A 316 -15.90 4.00 23.38
C ASN A 316 -16.33 3.06 22.23
N VAL A 317 -15.54 2.99 21.14
CA VAL A 317 -15.75 2.02 20.05
C VAL A 317 -15.58 0.58 20.55
N LEU A 318 -14.58 0.29 21.39
CA LEU A 318 -14.39 -1.02 21.99
C LEU A 318 -15.58 -1.42 22.89
N ALA A 319 -16.06 -0.50 23.74
CA ALA A 319 -17.18 -0.73 24.65
C ALA A 319 -18.55 -0.84 23.93
N ASN A 320 -18.91 0.16 23.13
CA ASN A 320 -20.27 0.33 22.61
C ASN A 320 -20.48 -0.22 21.18
N ILE A 321 -19.42 -0.32 20.34
CA ILE A 321 -19.51 -0.95 19.01
C ILE A 321 -19.10 -2.42 19.08
N CYS A 322 -17.90 -2.72 19.59
CA CYS A 322 -17.38 -4.08 19.60
C CYS A 322 -18.04 -4.93 20.70
N ARG A 323 -18.41 -4.31 21.83
CA ARG A 323 -18.88 -4.97 23.07
C ARG A 323 -17.78 -5.77 23.76
N LYS A 324 -16.52 -5.29 23.73
CA LYS A 324 -15.51 -5.76 24.68
C LYS A 324 -16.02 -5.49 26.11
N PRO A 325 -15.92 -6.45 27.05
CA PRO A 325 -16.44 -6.24 28.40
C PRO A 325 -15.85 -4.99 29.04
N ILE A 326 -16.71 -4.14 29.63
CA ILE A 326 -16.26 -2.92 30.29
C ILE A 326 -15.20 -3.20 31.37
N PRO A 327 -15.29 -4.27 32.21
CA PRO A 327 -14.23 -4.60 33.17
C PRO A 327 -12.85 -4.79 32.52
N ASP A 328 -12.78 -5.35 31.30
CA ASP A 328 -11.54 -5.61 30.56
C ASP A 328 -10.96 -4.36 29.89
N ILE A 329 -11.75 -3.28 29.81
CA ILE A 329 -11.31 -1.96 29.36
C ILE A 329 -10.83 -1.16 30.58
N LEU A 330 -11.62 -1.15 31.66
CA LEU A 330 -11.31 -0.41 32.88
C LEU A 330 -10.10 -0.97 33.63
N SER A 331 -9.84 -2.28 33.55
CA SER A 331 -8.67 -2.91 34.17
C SER A 331 -7.34 -2.45 33.58
N GLN A 332 -7.32 -1.97 32.33
CA GLN A 332 -6.14 -1.39 31.67
C GLN A 332 -5.79 0.02 32.18
N PHE A 333 -6.55 0.56 33.13
CA PHE A 333 -6.18 1.73 33.94
C PHE A 333 -5.59 1.31 35.31
N HIS A 334 -5.17 0.05 35.44
CA HIS A 334 -4.48 -0.51 36.59
C HIS A 334 -3.21 -1.24 36.12
N GLY A 335 -2.25 -1.46 37.02
CA GLY A 335 -1.09 -2.32 36.74
C GLY A 335 -1.53 -3.78 36.64
N LEU A 336 -1.54 -4.33 35.42
CA LEU A 336 -1.85 -5.73 35.14
C LEU A 336 -0.57 -6.51 34.81
N LYS A 337 -0.45 -7.74 35.32
CA LYS A 337 0.67 -8.63 34.97
C LYS A 337 0.37 -9.39 33.68
N ALA A 338 1.25 -9.29 32.68
CA ALA A 338 1.18 -10.12 31.48
C ALA A 338 1.34 -11.61 31.80
N THR A 339 0.74 -12.48 30.99
CA THR A 339 0.77 -13.95 31.17
C THR A 339 1.19 -14.72 29.92
N ASP A 340 1.57 -14.00 28.87
CA ASP A 340 2.09 -14.46 27.58
C ASP A 340 3.18 -13.47 27.09
N SER A 341 3.98 -13.89 26.11
CA SER A 341 5.16 -13.14 25.64
C SER A 341 4.80 -11.93 24.76
N GLY A 342 5.64 -10.89 24.84
CA GLY A 342 5.52 -9.65 24.07
C GLY A 342 5.93 -8.43 24.89
N SER A 343 6.08 -7.27 24.24
CA SER A 343 6.16 -5.96 24.93
C SER A 343 4.77 -5.45 25.33
N GLY A 344 3.75 -5.87 24.58
CA GLY A 344 2.46 -5.20 24.55
C GLY A 344 2.53 -3.81 23.89
N ASP A 345 1.44 -3.04 24.02
CA ASP A 345 1.30 -1.67 23.54
C ASP A 345 0.27 -0.90 24.41
N VAL A 346 0.13 0.41 24.23
CA VAL A 346 -0.80 1.24 25.00
C VAL A 346 -2.27 0.96 24.68
N LYS A 347 -3.14 1.14 25.69
CA LYS A 347 -4.58 0.81 25.70
C LYS A 347 -5.40 1.30 24.48
N TYR A 348 -4.95 2.34 23.78
CA TYR A 348 -5.59 2.94 22.61
C TYR A 348 -4.95 2.58 21.24
N HIS A 349 -4.05 1.59 21.20
CA HIS A 349 -3.51 0.97 19.98
C HIS A 349 -4.03 -0.44 19.71
N LEU A 350 -4.54 -1.10 20.76
CA LEU A 350 -4.81 -2.53 20.79
C LEU A 350 -5.87 -2.95 19.77
N GLY A 351 -5.61 -4.09 19.11
CA GLY A 351 -6.55 -4.75 18.23
C GLY A 351 -7.66 -5.49 18.97
N LEU A 352 -8.69 -5.91 18.23
CA LEU A 352 -9.76 -6.76 18.74
C LEU A 352 -10.47 -7.49 17.58
N PHE A 353 -10.64 -8.80 17.71
CA PHE A 353 -11.63 -9.57 16.95
C PHE A 353 -12.85 -9.89 17.82
N THR A 354 -14.06 -9.82 17.25
CA THR A 354 -15.28 -10.35 17.89
C THR A 354 -16.29 -10.82 16.84
N GLU A 355 -16.89 -11.99 17.07
CA GLU A 355 -18.07 -12.45 16.33
C GLU A 355 -19.27 -12.44 17.27
N ARG A 356 -20.35 -11.76 16.88
CA ARG A 356 -21.52 -11.60 17.76
C ARG A 356 -22.84 -11.40 17.01
N LEU A 357 -23.94 -11.86 17.61
CA LEU A 357 -25.29 -11.60 17.14
C LEU A 357 -25.60 -10.09 17.16
N ASN A 358 -25.94 -9.54 16.00
CA ASN A 358 -26.55 -8.23 15.89
C ASN A 358 -28.05 -8.32 16.20
N ARG A 359 -28.45 -7.86 17.39
CA ARG A 359 -29.84 -7.94 17.87
C ARG A 359 -30.85 -7.10 17.06
N VAL A 360 -30.40 -6.18 16.20
CA VAL A 360 -31.31 -5.37 15.35
C VAL A 360 -31.67 -6.10 14.05
N THR A 361 -30.78 -6.96 13.54
CA THR A 361 -30.98 -7.72 12.28
C THR A 361 -31.16 -9.22 12.48
N ASN A 362 -30.92 -9.70 13.71
CA ASN A 362 -30.82 -11.11 14.09
C ASN A 362 -29.84 -11.94 13.25
N LYS A 363 -28.80 -11.31 12.68
CA LYS A 363 -27.68 -11.98 11.99
C LYS A 363 -26.40 -11.88 12.83
N ASN A 364 -25.51 -12.87 12.73
CA ASN A 364 -24.16 -12.74 13.25
C ASN A 364 -23.35 -11.76 12.39
N VAL A 365 -22.44 -11.02 13.02
CA VAL A 365 -21.48 -10.15 12.35
C VAL A 365 -20.12 -10.28 13.03
N ARG A 366 -19.05 -10.37 12.22
CA ARG A 366 -17.66 -10.26 12.67
C ARG A 366 -17.24 -8.80 12.64
N ILE A 367 -16.64 -8.33 13.71
CA ILE A 367 -16.09 -6.98 13.81
C ILE A 367 -14.63 -7.10 14.22
N THR A 368 -13.76 -6.54 13.38
CA THR A 368 -12.32 -6.46 13.59
C THR A 368 -11.94 -5.00 13.76
N VAL A 369 -11.33 -4.64 14.89
CA VAL A 369 -10.59 -3.38 15.03
C VAL A 369 -9.11 -3.70 14.85
N VAL A 370 -8.48 -3.12 13.84
CA VAL A 370 -7.08 -3.41 13.50
C VAL A 370 -6.14 -2.73 14.51
N ALA A 371 -5.08 -3.44 14.92
CA ALA A 371 -4.05 -2.85 15.77
C ALA A 371 -3.22 -1.81 15.00
N ASN A 372 -2.84 -0.70 15.66
CA ASN A 372 -2.13 0.40 14.99
C ASN A 372 -1.16 1.14 15.91
N PRO A 373 -0.08 1.72 15.38
CA PRO A 373 0.81 2.60 16.12
C PRO A 373 0.21 4.00 16.32
N SER A 374 0.95 4.88 16.99
CA SER A 374 0.69 6.33 17.08
C SER A 374 0.76 7.05 15.72
N HIS A 375 1.43 6.46 14.73
CA HIS A 375 1.54 6.99 13.37
C HIS A 375 0.17 6.96 12.68
N LEU A 376 -0.54 8.09 12.76
CA LEU A 376 -1.90 8.27 12.28
C LEU A 376 -2.02 7.93 10.78
N GLU A 377 -3.17 7.37 10.38
CA GLU A 377 -3.50 7.01 8.99
C GLU A 377 -2.71 5.84 8.39
N TYR A 378 -1.54 5.43 8.91
CA TYR A 378 -0.78 4.28 8.39
C TYR A 378 -1.48 2.91 8.60
N VAL A 379 -2.54 2.86 9.40
CA VAL A 379 -3.42 1.67 9.52
C VAL A 379 -4.38 1.52 8.34
N ASN A 380 -4.66 2.60 7.61
CA ASN A 380 -5.66 2.64 6.53
C ASN A 380 -5.39 1.59 5.43
N PRO A 381 -4.17 1.47 4.85
CA PRO A 381 -3.90 0.44 3.85
C PRO A 381 -3.95 -0.98 4.44
N VAL A 382 -3.52 -1.15 5.70
CA VAL A 382 -3.53 -2.43 6.41
C VAL A 382 -4.95 -2.98 6.60
N VAL A 383 -5.91 -2.09 6.85
CA VAL A 383 -7.35 -2.40 6.94
C VAL A 383 -7.92 -2.81 5.59
N LEU A 384 -7.55 -2.11 4.51
CA LEU A 384 -7.98 -2.45 3.15
C LEU A 384 -7.42 -3.82 2.71
N GLY A 385 -6.15 -4.10 3.01
CA GLY A 385 -5.51 -5.38 2.75
C GLY A 385 -6.18 -6.55 3.48
N LYS A 386 -6.47 -6.39 4.78
CA LYS A 386 -7.23 -7.37 5.58
C LYS A 386 -8.63 -7.61 5.00
N ALA A 387 -9.34 -6.55 4.63
CA ALA A 387 -10.67 -6.66 4.03
C ALA A 387 -10.64 -7.40 2.68
N ARG A 388 -9.68 -7.10 1.80
CA ARG A 388 -9.52 -7.80 0.51
C ARG A 388 -9.19 -9.28 0.68
N ALA A 389 -8.41 -9.65 1.70
CA ALA A 389 -8.09 -11.05 1.98
C ALA A 389 -9.26 -11.82 2.60
N GLU A 390 -10.09 -11.18 3.45
CA GLU A 390 -11.36 -11.77 3.91
C GLU A 390 -12.35 -11.95 2.75
N MET A 391 -12.40 -10.99 1.80
CA MET A 391 -13.22 -11.14 0.59
C MET A 391 -12.79 -12.36 -0.23
N TYR A 392 -11.49 -12.54 -0.45
CA TYR A 392 -10.93 -13.71 -1.15
C TYR A 392 -11.35 -15.02 -0.47
N GLN A 393 -11.11 -15.15 0.85
CA GLN A 393 -11.48 -16.33 1.64
C GLN A 393 -12.97 -16.66 1.61
N ARG A 394 -13.85 -15.66 1.38
CA ARG A 394 -15.32 -15.79 1.37
C ARG A 394 -15.94 -15.92 -0.02
N GLY A 395 -15.14 -15.88 -1.08
CA GLY A 395 -15.62 -15.77 -2.46
C GLY A 395 -16.41 -14.49 -2.74
N ASP A 396 -16.16 -13.42 -1.98
CA ASP A 396 -16.88 -12.13 -2.07
C ASP A 396 -16.34 -11.26 -3.22
N SER A 397 -16.57 -11.73 -4.45
CA SER A 397 -16.07 -11.12 -5.70
C SER A 397 -16.65 -9.74 -6.02
N ASN A 398 -17.68 -9.29 -5.29
CA ASN A 398 -18.30 -7.97 -5.43
C ASN A 398 -18.27 -7.13 -4.12
N GLY A 399 -17.60 -7.61 -3.07
CA GLY A 399 -17.50 -6.91 -1.78
C GLY A 399 -18.84 -6.68 -1.06
N SER A 400 -19.83 -7.55 -1.28
CA SER A 400 -21.16 -7.45 -0.66
C SER A 400 -21.20 -7.98 0.78
N LYS A 401 -20.29 -8.88 1.16
CA LYS A 401 -20.20 -9.51 2.48
C LYS A 401 -19.19 -8.82 3.41
N VAL A 402 -18.17 -8.18 2.86
CA VAL A 402 -17.11 -7.49 3.62
C VAL A 402 -17.24 -5.97 3.48
N LEU A 403 -17.08 -5.25 4.59
CA LEU A 403 -17.09 -3.78 4.65
C LEU A 403 -15.84 -3.26 5.38
N SER A 404 -15.20 -2.24 4.81
CA SER A 404 -14.21 -1.41 5.52
C SER A 404 -14.86 -0.14 6.05
N ILE A 405 -14.59 0.20 7.31
CA ILE A 405 -14.87 1.49 7.93
C ILE A 405 -13.55 2.06 8.42
N ILE A 406 -13.27 3.34 8.15
CA ILE A 406 -12.05 4.00 8.63
C ILE A 406 -12.41 5.32 9.31
N ILE A 407 -11.83 5.54 10.51
CA ILE A 407 -12.13 6.68 11.38
C ILE A 407 -10.89 7.55 11.54
N HIS A 408 -11.03 8.82 11.18
CA HIS A 408 -9.93 9.77 11.01
C HIS A 408 -10.09 11.00 11.91
N GLY A 409 -8.98 11.68 12.23
CA GLY A 409 -9.00 13.05 12.75
C GLY A 409 -8.96 14.06 11.60
N ASP A 410 -9.54 15.25 11.77
CA ASP A 410 -9.57 16.28 10.71
C ASP A 410 -8.16 16.65 10.20
N ALA A 411 -7.24 16.96 11.12
CA ALA A 411 -5.88 17.36 10.75
C ALA A 411 -5.01 16.20 10.20
N SER A 412 -5.30 14.94 10.55
CA SER A 412 -4.55 13.79 10.02
C SER A 412 -5.07 13.36 8.65
N PHE A 413 -6.39 13.41 8.43
CA PHE A 413 -7.02 13.10 7.14
C PHE A 413 -6.50 14.00 6.00
N CYS A 414 -6.33 15.30 6.25
CA CYS A 414 -5.79 16.23 5.25
C CYS A 414 -4.26 16.35 5.26
N GLY A 415 -3.57 15.82 6.28
CA GLY A 415 -2.14 16.03 6.50
C GLY A 415 -1.23 14.84 6.19
N GLN A 416 -1.75 13.62 6.07
CA GLN A 416 -0.94 12.41 5.83
C GLN A 416 -1.12 11.87 4.40
N GLY A 417 -0.03 11.77 3.64
CA GLY A 417 -0.04 11.31 2.24
C GLY A 417 -0.63 9.90 2.05
N VAL A 418 -0.46 9.01 3.04
CA VAL A 418 -1.01 7.65 3.03
C VAL A 418 -2.55 7.62 2.99
N VAL A 419 -3.25 8.71 3.35
CA VAL A 419 -4.71 8.83 3.16
C VAL A 419 -5.06 8.92 1.68
N TYR A 420 -4.39 9.80 0.93
CA TYR A 420 -4.52 9.92 -0.52
C TYR A 420 -4.19 8.59 -1.20
N GLU A 421 -3.05 7.97 -0.83
CA GLU A 421 -2.64 6.69 -1.42
C GLU A 421 -3.65 5.58 -1.14
N SER A 422 -4.19 5.49 0.08
CA SER A 422 -5.19 4.48 0.46
C SER A 422 -6.50 4.66 -0.31
N MET A 423 -7.01 5.89 -0.42
CA MET A 423 -8.21 6.17 -1.21
C MET A 423 -7.98 5.91 -2.69
N HIS A 424 -6.79 6.19 -3.22
CA HIS A 424 -6.45 5.90 -4.62
C HIS A 424 -6.53 4.40 -4.96
N LEU A 425 -6.43 3.49 -3.98
CA LEU A 425 -6.61 2.05 -4.20
C LEU A 425 -8.07 1.63 -4.45
N SER A 426 -9.06 2.47 -4.13
CA SER A 426 -10.49 2.11 -4.06
C SER A 426 -11.05 1.53 -5.37
N ASP A 427 -10.50 1.93 -6.51
CA ASP A 427 -10.95 1.54 -7.86
C ASP A 427 -9.93 0.68 -8.62
N LEU A 428 -8.78 0.35 -8.03
CA LEU A 428 -7.77 -0.50 -8.67
C LEU A 428 -8.18 -1.99 -8.57
N PRO A 429 -8.30 -2.75 -9.68
CA PRO A 429 -8.96 -4.07 -9.69
C PRO A 429 -8.42 -5.10 -8.68
N CYS A 430 -7.11 -5.05 -8.40
CA CYS A 430 -6.41 -5.99 -7.53
C CYS A 430 -6.33 -5.53 -6.06
N TYR A 431 -6.85 -4.34 -5.74
CA TYR A 431 -6.78 -3.70 -4.42
C TYR A 431 -8.16 -3.24 -3.89
N THR A 432 -9.14 -2.99 -4.76
CA THR A 432 -10.46 -2.49 -4.39
C THR A 432 -11.17 -3.34 -3.33
N THR A 433 -11.73 -2.67 -2.32
CA THR A 433 -12.62 -3.22 -1.29
C THR A 433 -14.09 -2.95 -1.60
N PHE A 434 -14.40 -2.56 -2.84
CA PHE A 434 -15.74 -2.18 -3.31
C PHE A 434 -16.39 -1.08 -2.45
N GLY A 435 -15.59 -0.08 -2.09
CA GLY A 435 -16.01 1.11 -1.37
C GLY A 435 -15.82 1.01 0.16
N THR A 436 -15.19 2.04 0.73
CA THR A 436 -14.96 2.20 2.16
C THR A 436 -15.82 3.35 2.72
N ILE A 437 -16.36 3.16 3.93
CA ILE A 437 -17.10 4.23 4.63
C ILE A 437 -16.13 4.97 5.55
N HIS A 438 -15.81 6.21 5.21
CA HIS A 438 -14.90 7.06 5.97
C HIS A 438 -15.70 7.94 6.94
N ILE A 439 -15.22 8.04 8.18
CA ILE A 439 -15.81 8.88 9.23
C ILE A 439 -14.71 9.80 9.75
N VAL A 440 -14.86 11.11 9.56
CA VAL A 440 -13.92 12.09 10.11
C VAL A 440 -14.52 12.69 11.38
N ALA A 441 -13.84 12.49 12.51
CA ALA A 441 -14.17 13.12 13.79
C ALA A 441 -13.61 14.56 13.79
N ASN A 442 -14.23 15.42 12.98
CA ASN A 442 -13.79 16.78 12.72
C ASN A 442 -14.09 17.68 13.90
N ASN A 443 -13.15 17.69 14.84
CA ASN A 443 -13.24 18.39 16.12
C ASN A 443 -12.62 19.79 16.06
N GLN A 444 -12.27 20.23 14.85
CA GLN A 444 -11.78 21.57 14.51
C GLN A 444 -10.47 21.96 15.21
N VAL A 445 -9.60 21.00 15.57
CA VAL A 445 -8.27 21.26 16.13
C VAL A 445 -7.33 20.05 16.07
N GLY A 446 -6.19 20.20 15.39
CA GLY A 446 -5.11 19.21 15.34
C GLY A 446 -4.06 19.46 16.42
N PHE A 447 -4.11 18.72 17.54
CA PHE A 447 -3.34 19.01 18.77
C PHE A 447 -3.65 20.43 19.30
N THR A 448 -2.87 21.45 18.90
CA THR A 448 -3.06 22.89 19.15
C THR A 448 -3.15 23.72 17.86
N THR A 449 -3.27 23.08 16.70
CA THR A 449 -3.31 23.71 15.37
C THR A 449 -4.75 23.94 14.92
N ASP A 450 -5.10 25.21 14.67
CA ASP A 450 -6.39 25.61 14.11
C ASP A 450 -6.53 25.16 12.62
N PRO A 451 -7.74 24.76 12.17
CA PRO A 451 -8.08 24.41 10.79
C PRO A 451 -7.49 25.30 9.68
N ARG A 452 -7.30 26.61 9.92
CA ARG A 452 -6.71 27.56 8.96
C ARG A 452 -5.21 27.38 8.73
N PHE A 453 -4.56 26.58 9.57
CA PHE A 453 -3.12 26.27 9.51
C PHE A 453 -2.83 24.78 9.24
N SER A 454 -3.83 23.90 9.31
CA SER A 454 -3.65 22.45 9.08
C SER A 454 -3.90 21.99 7.63
N ARG A 455 -4.41 22.86 6.75
CA ARG A 455 -4.71 22.55 5.34
C ARG A 455 -4.77 23.77 4.44
N SER A 456 -4.70 23.54 3.13
CA SER A 456 -4.79 24.57 2.07
C SER A 456 -6.19 24.67 1.42
N SER A 457 -7.21 24.06 2.01
CA SER A 457 -8.57 23.94 1.44
C SER A 457 -9.65 24.11 2.53
N ARG A 458 -10.92 24.25 2.13
CA ARG A 458 -12.00 24.59 3.08
C ARG A 458 -12.28 23.45 4.06
N TYR A 459 -12.40 22.23 3.57
CA TYR A 459 -12.73 21.05 4.37
C TYR A 459 -11.51 20.14 4.52
N CYS A 460 -11.38 19.48 5.66
CA CYS A 460 -10.37 18.43 5.81
C CYS A 460 -10.60 17.29 4.81
N THR A 461 -11.87 16.99 4.50
CA THR A 461 -12.32 15.93 3.61
C THR A 461 -12.03 16.15 2.12
N ASP A 462 -11.45 17.29 1.73
CA ASP A 462 -11.17 17.62 0.32
C ASP A 462 -10.24 16.62 -0.38
N VAL A 463 -9.44 15.84 0.36
CA VAL A 463 -8.63 14.72 -0.16
C VAL A 463 -9.49 13.68 -0.90
N ALA A 464 -10.70 13.40 -0.41
CA ALA A 464 -11.59 12.38 -0.96
C ALA A 464 -12.15 12.72 -2.37
N ARG A 465 -11.96 13.97 -2.82
CA ARG A 465 -12.27 14.40 -4.19
C ARG A 465 -11.46 13.63 -5.23
N VAL A 466 -10.28 13.08 -4.89
CA VAL A 466 -9.42 12.32 -5.83
C VAL A 466 -10.16 11.13 -6.47
N VAL A 467 -10.98 10.41 -5.70
CA VAL A 467 -11.82 9.29 -6.20
C VAL A 467 -13.27 9.69 -6.46
N ASN A 468 -13.58 10.99 -6.43
CA ASN A 468 -14.93 11.55 -6.55
C ASN A 468 -15.93 10.93 -5.54
N ALA A 469 -15.48 10.62 -4.32
CA ALA A 469 -16.39 10.21 -3.25
C ALA A 469 -17.39 11.36 -2.94
N PRO A 470 -18.67 11.07 -2.67
CA PRO A 470 -19.56 12.05 -2.06
C PRO A 470 -19.14 12.31 -0.60
N ILE A 471 -19.28 13.55 -0.18
CA ILE A 471 -18.94 14.01 1.16
C ILE A 471 -20.22 14.58 1.79
N PHE A 472 -20.56 14.08 2.98
CA PHE A 472 -21.68 14.57 3.78
C PHE A 472 -21.13 15.20 5.05
N HIS A 473 -21.04 16.53 5.03
CA HIS A 473 -20.73 17.32 6.22
C HIS A 473 -21.97 17.40 7.09
N VAL A 474 -21.85 17.15 8.39
CA VAL A 474 -22.99 17.15 9.30
C VAL A 474 -22.62 17.70 10.68
N ASN A 475 -23.50 18.55 11.22
CA ASN A 475 -23.35 19.14 12.55
C ASN A 475 -23.50 18.07 13.63
N ALA A 476 -22.49 17.93 14.49
CA ALA A 476 -22.45 16.90 15.52
C ALA A 476 -23.55 17.04 16.60
N ASP A 477 -24.14 18.24 16.74
CA ASP A 477 -25.25 18.50 17.67
C ASP A 477 -26.65 18.18 17.10
N ASP A 478 -26.76 17.67 15.86
CA ASP A 478 -28.01 17.11 15.30
C ASP A 478 -27.92 15.59 15.05
N PRO A 479 -28.40 14.77 16.00
CA PRO A 479 -28.41 13.31 15.87
C PRO A 479 -29.28 12.75 14.74
N GLU A 480 -30.36 13.43 14.33
CA GLU A 480 -31.24 12.94 13.26
C GLU A 480 -30.57 13.17 11.89
N ALA A 481 -29.99 14.35 11.68
CA ALA A 481 -29.17 14.65 10.50
C ALA A 481 -27.97 13.70 10.38
N CYS A 482 -27.26 13.45 11.48
CA CYS A 482 -26.13 12.51 11.55
C CYS A 482 -26.51 11.09 11.13
N ILE A 483 -27.63 10.58 11.64
CA ILE A 483 -28.11 9.22 11.36
C ILE A 483 -28.65 9.11 9.93
N HIS A 484 -29.21 10.18 9.36
CA HIS A 484 -29.55 10.22 7.93
C HIS A 484 -28.30 10.10 7.04
N CYS A 485 -27.23 10.85 7.34
CA CYS A 485 -25.96 10.75 6.63
C CYS A 485 -25.36 9.33 6.73
N ALA A 486 -25.47 8.69 7.89
CA ALA A 486 -25.07 7.29 8.10
C ALA A 486 -25.85 6.30 7.21
N ARG A 487 -27.18 6.49 7.09
CA ARG A 487 -28.06 5.69 6.22
C ARG A 487 -27.69 5.83 4.76
N VAL A 488 -27.63 7.06 4.26
CA VAL A 488 -27.33 7.35 2.84
C VAL A 488 -25.92 6.91 2.47
N SER A 489 -24.94 7.05 3.36
CA SER A 489 -23.57 6.53 3.12
C SER A 489 -23.55 5.01 2.97
N THR A 490 -24.25 4.30 3.85
CA THR A 490 -24.30 2.83 3.80
C THR A 490 -24.98 2.33 2.52
N ASP A 491 -26.08 2.99 2.13
CA ASP A 491 -26.78 2.68 0.88
C ASP A 491 -25.93 3.03 -0.36
N TYR A 492 -25.19 4.14 -0.34
CA TYR A 492 -24.37 4.57 -1.48
C TYR A 492 -23.21 3.59 -1.72
N ARG A 493 -22.57 3.14 -0.63
CA ARG A 493 -21.53 2.10 -0.71
C ARG A 493 -22.12 0.79 -1.25
N ALA A 494 -23.30 0.38 -0.76
CA ALA A 494 -23.94 -0.88 -1.16
C ALA A 494 -24.47 -0.88 -2.61
N GLU A 495 -24.98 0.25 -3.11
CA GLU A 495 -25.48 0.42 -4.48
C GLU A 495 -24.33 0.54 -5.50
N PHE A 496 -23.33 1.36 -5.20
CA PHE A 496 -22.36 1.81 -6.21
C PHE A 496 -20.94 1.29 -6.02
N HIS A 497 -20.66 0.59 -4.92
CA HIS A 497 -19.36 0.03 -4.59
C HIS A 497 -18.21 1.06 -4.65
N LYS A 498 -18.42 2.25 -4.05
CA LYS A 498 -17.44 3.35 -3.96
C LYS A 498 -17.33 3.91 -2.55
N ASP A 499 -16.21 4.57 -2.31
CA ASP A 499 -15.94 5.30 -1.08
C ASP A 499 -16.94 6.44 -0.86
N VAL A 500 -17.19 6.75 0.40
CA VAL A 500 -18.09 7.83 0.86
C VAL A 500 -17.60 8.35 2.21
N VAL A 501 -17.74 9.66 2.44
CA VAL A 501 -17.20 10.32 3.62
C VAL A 501 -18.29 11.01 4.43
N ILE A 502 -18.33 10.75 5.73
CA ILE A 502 -19.11 11.49 6.72
C ILE A 502 -18.14 12.40 7.49
N ASP A 503 -18.32 13.71 7.36
CA ASP A 503 -17.55 14.73 8.09
C ASP A 503 -18.38 15.20 9.29
N ILE A 504 -18.09 14.63 10.47
CA ILE A 504 -18.79 14.94 11.72
C ILE A 504 -18.19 16.23 12.28
N VAL A 505 -18.78 17.36 11.94
CA VAL A 505 -18.33 18.69 12.37
C VAL A 505 -18.76 18.92 13.82
N GLY A 506 -17.81 18.72 14.74
CA GLY A 506 -18.00 18.77 16.18
C GLY A 506 -16.92 19.60 16.86
N TYR A 507 -16.55 19.20 18.08
CA TYR A 507 -15.53 19.86 18.90
C TYR A 507 -14.80 18.86 19.80
N ARG A 508 -13.84 19.35 20.61
CA ARG A 508 -13.12 18.57 21.62
C ARG A 508 -13.34 19.22 22.99
N ARG A 509 -14.06 18.55 23.90
CA ARG A 509 -14.42 19.11 25.22
C ARG A 509 -13.20 19.50 26.06
N ASN A 510 -12.14 18.70 25.98
CA ASN A 510 -10.91 18.79 26.79
C ASN A 510 -9.71 19.22 25.92
N GLY A 511 -8.49 19.24 26.48
CA GLY A 511 -7.24 19.36 25.71
C GLY A 511 -7.02 18.22 24.71
N HIS A 512 -5.88 18.16 24.03
CA HIS A 512 -5.59 17.06 23.10
C HIS A 512 -5.57 15.71 23.83
N ASN A 513 -5.09 15.72 25.07
CA ASN A 513 -5.36 14.72 26.09
C ASN A 513 -5.92 15.43 27.33
N GLU A 514 -6.41 14.68 28.30
CA GLU A 514 -7.23 15.27 29.37
C GLU A 514 -6.44 15.98 30.48
N ALA A 515 -5.10 15.93 30.43
CA ALA A 515 -4.20 16.71 31.28
C ALA A 515 -3.56 17.93 30.56
N ASP A 516 -4.01 18.25 29.34
CA ASP A 516 -3.54 19.37 28.51
C ASP A 516 -4.52 20.56 28.63
N GLU A 517 -4.02 21.80 28.76
CA GLU A 517 -4.84 23.02 28.87
C GLU A 517 -4.86 23.78 27.54
N PRO A 518 -5.89 23.58 26.71
CA PRO A 518 -5.95 24.15 25.37
C PRO A 518 -6.19 25.66 25.34
N MET A 519 -6.58 26.31 26.45
CA MET A 519 -6.76 27.76 26.49
C MET A 519 -5.47 28.55 26.26
N PHE A 520 -4.28 27.92 26.37
CA PHE A 520 -3.01 28.55 25.98
C PHE A 520 -2.90 28.85 24.47
N THR A 521 -3.69 28.18 23.62
CA THR A 521 -3.61 28.35 22.14
C THR A 521 -4.97 28.51 21.46
N GLN A 522 -6.06 27.99 22.03
CA GLN A 522 -7.44 28.10 21.54
C GLN A 522 -8.41 28.79 22.54
N PRO A 523 -8.06 29.92 23.20
CA PRO A 523 -8.84 30.49 24.30
C PRO A 523 -10.31 30.81 23.92
N LEU A 524 -10.55 31.44 22.76
CA LEU A 524 -11.91 31.80 22.33
C LEU A 524 -12.78 30.59 21.98
N MET A 525 -12.19 29.55 21.40
CA MET A 525 -12.88 28.29 21.09
C MET A 525 -13.33 27.61 22.38
N TYR A 526 -12.42 27.49 23.35
CA TYR A 526 -12.72 26.83 24.63
C TYR A 526 -13.61 27.66 25.55
N GLN A 527 -13.61 28.99 25.46
CA GLN A 527 -14.64 29.83 26.08
C GLN A 527 -16.05 29.56 25.54
N ARG A 528 -16.20 29.17 24.27
CA ARG A 528 -17.49 28.72 23.71
C ARG A 528 -17.82 27.29 24.13
N ILE A 529 -16.87 26.35 24.01
CA ILE A 529 -17.04 24.94 24.42
C ILE A 529 -17.47 24.85 25.89
N ARG A 530 -16.83 25.59 26.81
CA ARG A 530 -17.19 25.62 28.25
C ARG A 530 -18.62 26.12 28.53
N LYS A 531 -19.26 26.84 27.59
CA LYS A 531 -20.66 27.28 27.66
C LYS A 531 -21.62 26.38 26.86
N LEU A 532 -21.12 25.46 26.04
CA LEU A 532 -21.93 24.65 25.14
C LEU A 532 -22.53 23.44 25.84
N GLN A 533 -23.85 23.39 25.89
CA GLN A 533 -24.64 22.24 26.33
C GLN A 533 -24.34 20.98 25.48
N PRO A 534 -24.11 19.79 26.08
CA PRO A 534 -23.82 18.57 25.33
C PRO A 534 -24.98 18.07 24.44
N VAL A 535 -24.65 17.44 23.31
CA VAL A 535 -25.61 16.89 22.33
C VAL A 535 -26.64 15.95 22.98
N MET A 536 -26.23 15.08 23.91
CA MET A 536 -27.13 14.17 24.63
C MET A 536 -28.28 14.92 25.32
N GLN A 537 -27.96 16.02 25.99
CA GLN A 537 -28.94 16.84 26.69
C GLN A 537 -29.81 17.64 25.71
N LYS A 538 -29.20 18.28 24.69
CA LYS A 538 -29.92 18.99 23.62
C LYS A 538 -30.98 18.08 22.95
N TYR A 539 -30.60 16.84 22.66
CA TYR A 539 -31.48 15.87 22.02
C TYR A 539 -32.57 15.34 22.96
N ALA A 540 -32.24 15.07 24.23
CA ALA A 540 -33.24 14.69 25.23
C ALA A 540 -34.31 15.78 25.42
N GLU A 541 -33.91 17.05 25.53
CA GLU A 541 -34.83 18.19 25.64
C GLU A 541 -35.72 18.35 24.40
N LYS A 542 -35.17 18.11 23.20
CA LYS A 542 -35.95 18.04 21.95
C LYS A 542 -37.02 16.94 22.03
N LEU A 543 -36.65 15.71 22.40
CA LEU A 543 -37.59 14.58 22.45
C LEU A 543 -38.64 14.71 23.57
N ILE A 544 -38.30 15.36 24.69
CA ILE A 544 -39.26 15.70 25.75
C ILE A 544 -40.27 16.74 25.25
N LYS A 545 -39.80 17.78 24.53
CA LYS A 545 -40.68 18.80 23.93
C LYS A 545 -41.56 18.25 22.80
N GLU A 546 -41.09 17.24 22.06
CA GLU A 546 -41.87 16.50 21.06
C GLU A 546 -42.83 15.46 21.67
N GLY A 547 -42.80 15.22 22.99
CA GLY A 547 -43.61 14.20 23.66
C GLY A 547 -43.18 12.76 23.37
N VAL A 548 -42.00 12.56 22.77
CA VAL A 548 -41.45 11.25 22.37
C VAL A 548 -40.85 10.51 23.57
N VAL A 549 -40.29 11.23 24.55
CA VAL A 549 -39.66 10.69 25.76
C VAL A 549 -40.11 11.50 26.98
N GLN A 550 -40.39 10.85 28.11
CA GLN A 550 -40.66 11.54 29.37
C GLN A 550 -39.35 11.86 30.11
N GLU A 551 -39.31 12.96 30.86
CA GLU A 551 -38.13 13.36 31.65
C GLU A 551 -37.67 12.26 32.62
N LYS A 552 -38.62 11.50 33.19
CA LYS A 552 -38.32 10.32 34.03
C LYS A 552 -37.61 9.22 33.24
N GLU A 553 -38.11 8.85 32.06
CA GLU A 553 -37.49 7.81 31.22
C GLU A 553 -36.04 8.16 30.88
N TYR A 554 -35.76 9.43 30.56
CA TYR A 554 -34.41 9.91 30.29
C TYR A 554 -33.48 9.80 31.52
N LYS A 555 -33.96 10.18 32.71
CA LYS A 555 -33.22 10.01 33.98
C LYS A 555 -32.96 8.53 34.30
N ASP A 556 -33.96 7.67 34.12
CA ASP A 556 -33.86 6.23 34.33
C ASP A 556 -32.86 5.58 33.34
N MET A 557 -32.78 6.05 32.09
CA MET A 557 -31.77 5.61 31.11
C MET A 557 -30.34 5.95 31.55
N ILE A 558 -30.10 7.17 32.08
CA ILE A 558 -28.78 7.59 32.58
C ILE A 558 -28.38 6.73 33.79
N ALA A 559 -29.25 6.66 34.81
CA ALA A 559 -28.97 5.92 36.05
C ALA A 559 -28.69 4.43 35.78
N LYS A 560 -29.40 3.83 34.82
CA LYS A 560 -29.19 2.45 34.36
C LYS A 560 -27.80 2.24 33.74
N TYR A 561 -27.29 3.19 32.95
CA TYR A 561 -25.97 3.07 32.33
C TYR A 561 -24.82 3.41 33.30
N GLU A 562 -25.02 4.40 34.18
CA GLU A 562 -24.04 4.70 35.24
C GLU A 562 -23.87 3.48 36.16
N LYS A 563 -24.95 2.81 36.57
CA LYS A 563 -24.86 1.56 37.33
C LYS A 563 -24.06 0.49 36.60
N ILE A 564 -24.31 0.26 35.30
CA ILE A 564 -23.55 -0.73 34.51
C ILE A 564 -22.04 -0.43 34.53
N CYS A 565 -21.65 0.85 34.53
CA CYS A 565 -20.25 1.24 34.60
C CYS A 565 -19.67 1.12 36.02
N ASP A 566 -20.42 1.47 37.07
CA ASP A 566 -19.98 1.32 38.46
C ASP A 566 -19.85 -0.16 38.87
N ASP A 567 -20.81 -1.01 38.52
CA ASP A 567 -20.72 -2.47 38.68
C ASP A 567 -19.46 -3.00 37.96
N ALA A 568 -19.22 -2.59 36.70
CA ALA A 568 -18.06 -3.00 35.93
C ALA A 568 -16.71 -2.50 36.49
N PHE A 569 -16.68 -1.36 37.19
CA PHE A 569 -15.51 -0.81 37.88
C PHE A 569 -15.23 -1.49 39.23
N ILE A 570 -16.21 -2.17 39.82
CA ILE A 570 -16.00 -3.08 40.94
C ILE A 570 -15.35 -4.37 40.43
N GLU A 571 -15.83 -4.92 39.31
CA GLU A 571 -15.25 -6.12 38.69
C GLU A 571 -13.84 -5.88 38.12
N SER A 572 -13.56 -4.73 37.49
CA SER A 572 -12.26 -4.43 36.89
C SER A 572 -11.09 -4.50 37.88
N LYS A 573 -11.35 -4.22 39.16
CA LYS A 573 -10.37 -4.29 40.26
C LYS A 573 -9.99 -5.73 40.63
N LYS A 574 -10.82 -6.72 40.27
CA LYS A 574 -10.55 -8.14 40.48
C LYS A 574 -9.60 -8.71 39.41
N VAL A 575 -9.60 -8.12 38.21
CA VAL A 575 -8.65 -8.46 37.14
C VAL A 575 -7.23 -8.05 37.57
N LYS A 576 -6.31 -9.02 37.64
CA LYS A 576 -4.89 -8.80 38.00
C LYS A 576 -3.91 -9.12 36.87
N THR A 577 -4.37 -9.82 35.84
CA THR A 577 -3.56 -10.33 34.74
C THR A 577 -4.15 -9.93 33.40
N ILE A 578 -3.31 -9.95 32.37
CA ILE A 578 -3.73 -9.75 30.98
C ILE A 578 -3.03 -10.76 30.06
N LYS A 579 -3.65 -11.00 28.90
CA LYS A 579 -3.07 -11.74 27.79
C LYS A 579 -2.95 -10.83 26.58
N TYR A 580 -1.75 -10.64 26.05
CA TYR A 580 -1.50 -9.90 24.82
C TYR A 580 -2.16 -10.60 23.62
N SER A 581 -2.24 -11.93 23.63
CA SER A 581 -3.01 -12.74 22.67
C SER A 581 -4.51 -12.42 22.63
N SER A 582 -5.08 -11.76 23.66
CA SER A 582 -6.48 -11.28 23.63
C SER A 582 -6.71 -10.06 22.71
N TRP A 583 -5.65 -9.53 22.09
CA TRP A 583 -5.70 -8.38 21.19
C TRP A 583 -5.53 -8.75 19.72
N ILE A 584 -5.41 -10.05 19.42
CA ILE A 584 -5.30 -10.57 18.05
C ILE A 584 -6.58 -10.21 17.28
N ASP A 585 -6.39 -9.49 16.19
CA ASP A 585 -7.44 -8.88 15.38
C ASP A 585 -7.86 -9.73 14.16
N SER A 586 -7.16 -10.84 13.91
CA SER A 586 -7.50 -11.82 12.86
C SER A 586 -7.00 -13.20 13.32
N PRO A 587 -7.74 -13.89 14.19
CA PRO A 587 -7.28 -15.11 14.85
C PRO A 587 -7.25 -16.32 13.89
N TRP A 588 -6.14 -17.04 13.89
CA TRP A 588 -5.93 -18.27 13.10
C TRP A 588 -6.31 -19.52 13.90
N THR A 589 -7.51 -19.52 14.51
CA THR A 589 -8.05 -20.60 15.35
C THR A 589 -7.99 -21.95 14.61
N GLY A 590 -7.57 -23.03 15.28
CA GLY A 590 -7.44 -24.36 14.68
C GLY A 590 -6.22 -24.58 13.78
N PHE A 591 -5.71 -23.56 13.07
CA PHE A 591 -4.82 -23.80 11.92
C PHE A 591 -3.47 -24.48 12.25
N PHE A 592 -2.87 -24.10 13.38
CA PHE A 592 -1.62 -24.68 13.88
C PHE A 592 -1.85 -25.68 15.03
N GLU A 593 -3.09 -26.08 15.31
CA GLU A 593 -3.38 -27.10 16.33
C GLU A 593 -2.96 -28.49 15.82
N GLY A 594 -2.40 -29.32 16.71
CA GLY A 594 -1.83 -30.62 16.35
C GLY A 594 -0.54 -30.59 15.54
N ARG A 595 -0.04 -29.41 15.12
CA ARG A 595 1.27 -29.26 14.47
C ARG A 595 2.37 -28.98 15.48
N ASP A 596 3.46 -29.72 15.38
CA ASP A 596 4.74 -29.31 15.97
C ASP A 596 5.23 -28.02 15.27
N ARG A 597 5.58 -27.01 16.07
CA ARG A 597 6.06 -25.71 15.55
C ARG A 597 7.55 -25.68 15.29
N LEU A 598 8.30 -26.60 15.88
CA LEU A 598 9.75 -26.70 15.77
C LEU A 598 10.15 -27.55 14.56
N LYS A 599 9.28 -28.45 14.12
CA LYS A 599 9.48 -29.26 12.92
C LYS A 599 9.09 -28.52 11.64
N VAL A 600 10.09 -27.99 10.93
CA VAL A 600 9.91 -27.43 9.57
C VAL A 600 9.66 -28.57 8.57
N CYS A 601 8.66 -28.45 7.70
CA CYS A 601 8.44 -29.45 6.65
C CYS A 601 9.50 -29.34 5.53
N PRO A 602 9.93 -30.46 4.92
CA PRO A 602 10.79 -30.45 3.74
C PRO A 602 10.22 -29.57 2.61
N THR A 603 11.09 -28.91 1.86
CA THR A 603 10.69 -27.94 0.82
C THR A 603 10.99 -28.39 -0.60
N GLY A 604 11.80 -29.43 -0.80
CA GLY A 604 11.99 -30.09 -2.09
C GLY A 604 10.73 -30.78 -2.63
N VAL A 605 10.72 -31.10 -3.93
CA VAL A 605 9.56 -31.69 -4.65
C VAL A 605 9.96 -32.75 -5.68
N SER A 606 8.99 -33.50 -6.22
CA SER A 606 9.29 -34.51 -7.25
C SER A 606 9.82 -33.89 -8.56
N LEU A 607 10.77 -34.56 -9.21
CA LEU A 607 11.36 -34.13 -10.48
C LEU A 607 10.30 -33.98 -11.60
N GLU A 608 9.27 -34.82 -11.58
CA GLU A 608 8.10 -34.72 -12.45
C GLU A 608 7.36 -33.38 -12.29
N THR A 609 7.21 -32.91 -11.05
CA THR A 609 6.54 -31.62 -10.76
C THR A 609 7.35 -30.45 -11.34
N LEU A 610 8.68 -30.48 -11.21
CA LEU A 610 9.57 -29.49 -11.82
C LEU A 610 9.48 -29.50 -13.36
N ASN A 611 9.47 -30.69 -13.97
CA ASN A 611 9.34 -30.84 -15.42
C ASN A 611 8.00 -30.29 -15.94
N ASN A 612 6.87 -30.59 -15.27
CA ASN A 612 5.55 -30.09 -15.67
C ASN A 612 5.47 -28.56 -15.64
N ILE A 613 5.87 -27.94 -14.52
CA ILE A 613 5.87 -26.47 -14.39
C ILE A 613 6.83 -25.87 -15.42
N GLY A 614 8.03 -26.45 -15.57
CA GLY A 614 9.04 -26.01 -16.51
C GLY A 614 8.59 -26.07 -17.97
N GLU A 615 7.92 -27.13 -18.40
CA GLU A 615 7.36 -27.26 -19.74
C GLU A 615 6.29 -26.18 -19.99
N ILE A 616 5.26 -26.09 -19.14
CA ILE A 616 4.14 -25.14 -19.34
C ILE A 616 4.66 -23.69 -19.33
N PHE A 617 5.51 -23.33 -18.37
CA PHE A 617 6.10 -21.98 -18.23
C PHE A 617 7.12 -21.61 -19.33
N SER A 618 7.56 -22.59 -20.13
CA SER A 618 8.47 -22.39 -21.27
C SER A 618 7.77 -22.43 -22.63
N ASN A 619 6.45 -22.54 -22.69
CA ASN A 619 5.67 -22.51 -23.92
C ASN A 619 4.89 -21.18 -24.07
N PRO A 620 4.53 -20.76 -25.30
CA PRO A 620 3.53 -19.72 -25.51
C PRO A 620 2.13 -20.22 -25.10
N PRO A 621 1.12 -19.34 -25.03
CA PRO A 621 -0.28 -19.74 -24.83
C PRO A 621 -0.72 -20.79 -25.88
N PRO A 622 -1.63 -21.73 -25.52
CA PRO A 622 -2.15 -22.73 -26.46
C PRO A 622 -2.80 -22.10 -27.69
N ALA A 623 -2.71 -22.78 -28.84
CA ALA A 623 -3.06 -22.23 -30.15
C ALA A 623 -4.55 -21.84 -30.28
N GLU A 624 -5.42 -22.52 -29.53
CA GLU A 624 -6.85 -22.23 -29.39
C GLU A 624 -7.16 -20.84 -28.82
N HIS A 625 -6.26 -20.25 -28.02
CA HIS A 625 -6.36 -18.86 -27.56
C HIS A 625 -6.05 -17.84 -28.67
N LYS A 626 -5.51 -18.29 -29.81
CA LYS A 626 -5.10 -17.46 -30.97
C LYS A 626 -4.15 -16.31 -30.62
N PHE A 627 -3.36 -16.49 -29.55
CA PHE A 627 -2.67 -15.39 -28.88
C PHE A 627 -1.40 -14.94 -29.62
N GLU A 628 -1.36 -13.71 -30.12
CA GLU A 628 -0.14 -13.16 -30.72
C GLU A 628 0.87 -12.72 -29.66
N VAL A 629 1.95 -13.50 -29.50
CA VAL A 629 3.05 -13.25 -28.55
C VAL A 629 4.17 -12.43 -29.19
N HIS A 630 4.71 -11.45 -28.47
CA HIS A 630 5.87 -10.66 -28.91
C HIS A 630 7.10 -11.54 -29.24
N LYS A 631 7.74 -11.31 -30.39
CA LYS A 631 8.96 -12.02 -30.84
C LYS A 631 10.14 -11.95 -29.85
N GLY A 632 10.16 -10.97 -28.96
CA GLY A 632 11.10 -10.94 -27.83
C GLY A 632 10.84 -12.04 -26.79
N VAL A 633 9.58 -12.23 -26.40
CA VAL A 633 9.16 -13.22 -25.39
C VAL A 633 9.33 -14.65 -25.92
N LEU A 634 9.03 -14.90 -27.21
CA LEU A 634 9.28 -16.21 -27.83
C LEU A 634 10.75 -16.68 -27.71
N ARG A 635 11.72 -15.76 -27.73
CA ARG A 635 13.14 -16.08 -27.50
C ARG A 635 13.44 -16.41 -26.04
N ILE A 636 12.79 -15.74 -25.08
CA ILE A 636 12.91 -16.04 -23.65
C ILE A 636 12.32 -17.44 -23.36
N LEU A 637 11.14 -17.74 -23.90
CA LEU A 637 10.49 -19.05 -23.77
C LEU A 637 11.35 -20.18 -24.37
N ALA A 638 11.94 -19.97 -25.56
CA ALA A 638 12.88 -20.93 -26.14
C ALA A 638 14.13 -21.18 -25.25
N LEU A 639 14.67 -20.15 -24.61
CA LEU A 639 15.78 -20.28 -23.66
C LEU A 639 15.37 -21.04 -22.39
N ARG A 640 14.19 -20.75 -21.81
CA ARG A 640 13.65 -21.54 -20.69
C ARG A 640 13.46 -23.00 -21.09
N LYS A 641 12.90 -23.27 -22.28
CA LYS A 641 12.70 -24.64 -22.79
C LYS A 641 14.02 -25.39 -23.02
N GLN A 642 15.11 -24.68 -23.37
CA GLN A 642 16.45 -25.25 -23.38
C GLN A 642 16.96 -25.56 -21.97
N MET A 643 16.81 -24.64 -21.02
CA MET A 643 17.27 -24.82 -19.64
C MET A 643 16.57 -26.00 -18.95
N VAL A 644 15.23 -26.11 -19.09
CA VAL A 644 14.44 -27.26 -18.61
C VAL A 644 14.91 -28.57 -19.24
N LYS A 645 15.16 -28.62 -20.55
CA LYS A 645 15.72 -29.82 -21.21
C LYS A 645 17.13 -30.20 -20.71
N SER A 646 17.92 -29.24 -20.26
CA SER A 646 19.21 -29.48 -19.60
C SER A 646 19.13 -29.71 -18.09
N GLN A 647 17.91 -29.77 -17.52
CA GLN A 647 17.67 -29.86 -16.07
C GLN A 647 18.40 -28.77 -15.26
N MET A 648 18.42 -27.55 -15.80
CA MET A 648 18.96 -26.34 -15.16
C MET A 648 17.85 -25.30 -15.00
N ALA A 649 17.88 -24.54 -13.92
CA ALA A 649 16.99 -23.40 -13.67
C ALA A 649 17.79 -22.11 -13.53
N ASP A 650 17.31 -21.04 -14.15
CA ASP A 650 17.68 -19.65 -13.82
C ASP A 650 16.76 -19.11 -12.72
N TRP A 651 16.93 -17.83 -12.36
CA TRP A 651 16.12 -17.18 -11.32
C TRP A 651 14.62 -17.20 -11.63
N SER A 652 14.24 -17.09 -12.91
CA SER A 652 12.84 -17.09 -13.34
C SER A 652 12.22 -18.48 -13.25
N LEU A 653 12.95 -19.55 -13.59
CA LEU A 653 12.49 -20.93 -13.41
C LEU A 653 12.40 -21.30 -11.92
N GLY A 654 13.38 -20.91 -11.09
CA GLY A 654 13.34 -21.17 -9.65
C GLY A 654 12.16 -20.50 -8.94
N GLU A 655 11.85 -19.26 -9.29
CA GLU A 655 10.67 -18.54 -8.79
C GLU A 655 9.36 -19.22 -9.26
N ALA A 656 9.25 -19.56 -10.55
CA ALA A 656 8.08 -20.23 -11.11
C ALA A 656 7.86 -21.64 -10.51
N PHE A 657 8.93 -22.38 -10.20
CA PHE A 657 8.82 -23.65 -9.47
C PHE A 657 8.28 -23.46 -8.06
N ALA A 658 8.71 -22.42 -7.33
CA ALA A 658 8.24 -22.19 -5.97
C ALA A 658 6.76 -21.82 -5.95
N ILE A 659 6.37 -20.90 -6.83
CA ILE A 659 4.98 -20.47 -6.97
C ILE A 659 4.11 -21.63 -7.47
N GLY A 660 4.49 -22.30 -8.58
CA GLY A 660 3.70 -23.38 -9.18
C GLY A 660 3.52 -24.61 -8.27
N THR A 661 4.52 -24.94 -7.44
CA THR A 661 4.39 -26.01 -6.45
C THR A 661 3.48 -25.62 -5.29
N LEU A 662 3.57 -24.38 -4.76
CA LEU A 662 2.66 -23.91 -3.72
C LEU A 662 1.20 -23.89 -4.21
N LEU A 663 0.96 -23.47 -5.45
CA LEU A 663 -0.37 -23.47 -6.05
C LEU A 663 -0.93 -24.91 -6.22
N LYS A 664 -0.07 -25.88 -6.58
CA LYS A 664 -0.39 -27.33 -6.58
C LYS A 664 -0.69 -27.85 -5.17
N ASP A 665 0.05 -27.39 -4.16
CA ASP A 665 -0.15 -27.70 -2.75
C ASP A 665 -1.39 -26.98 -2.13
N GLY A 666 -2.25 -26.38 -2.96
CA GLY A 666 -3.48 -25.68 -2.56
C GLY A 666 -3.26 -24.29 -1.95
N ILE A 667 -2.02 -23.82 -1.85
CA ILE A 667 -1.65 -22.57 -1.19
C ILE A 667 -1.83 -21.39 -2.16
N HIS A 668 -2.61 -20.39 -1.74
CA HIS A 668 -2.80 -19.17 -2.51
C HIS A 668 -1.48 -18.36 -2.54
N VAL A 669 -1.09 -17.88 -3.72
CA VAL A 669 0.08 -17.00 -3.88
C VAL A 669 -0.37 -15.65 -4.45
N ARG A 670 0.06 -14.55 -3.80
CA ARG A 670 -0.14 -13.18 -4.27
C ARG A 670 1.21 -12.47 -4.42
N LEU A 671 1.47 -11.94 -5.62
CA LEU A 671 2.63 -11.11 -5.97
C LEU A 671 2.15 -9.71 -6.38
N SER A 672 2.67 -8.69 -5.71
CA SER A 672 2.21 -7.30 -5.81
C SER A 672 3.42 -6.35 -5.85
N GLY A 673 3.32 -5.28 -6.64
CA GLY A 673 4.40 -4.30 -6.79
C GLY A 673 4.44 -3.68 -8.19
N GLN A 674 5.41 -2.82 -8.42
CA GLN A 674 5.52 -2.07 -9.68
C GLN A 674 6.13 -2.97 -10.78
N ASP A 675 5.51 -3.00 -11.97
CA ASP A 675 5.90 -3.83 -13.12
C ASP A 675 5.99 -5.36 -12.89
N VAL A 676 5.56 -5.89 -11.73
CA VAL A 676 5.82 -7.29 -11.33
C VAL A 676 5.31 -8.34 -12.30
N GLU A 677 4.25 -8.09 -13.07
CA GLU A 677 3.73 -9.00 -14.11
C GLU A 677 4.80 -9.37 -15.16
N ARG A 678 5.68 -8.40 -15.48
CA ARG A 678 6.87 -8.55 -16.35
C ARG A 678 8.14 -8.80 -15.52
N GLY A 679 8.20 -8.21 -14.32
CA GLY A 679 9.40 -7.94 -13.55
C GLY A 679 10.13 -6.71 -14.10
N THR A 680 10.65 -5.84 -13.21
CA THR A 680 11.42 -4.63 -13.56
C THR A 680 12.45 -4.93 -14.65
N PHE A 681 13.29 -5.94 -14.40
CA PHE A 681 14.43 -6.33 -15.23
C PHE A 681 14.06 -7.18 -16.45
N SER A 682 12.76 -7.38 -16.71
CA SER A 682 12.22 -8.22 -17.79
C SER A 682 12.68 -9.68 -17.73
N HIS A 683 12.73 -10.24 -16.52
CA HIS A 683 13.09 -11.64 -16.26
C HIS A 683 11.87 -12.55 -16.11
N ARG A 684 10.81 -12.05 -15.44
CA ARG A 684 9.72 -12.86 -14.90
C ARG A 684 8.68 -13.26 -15.94
N HIS A 685 8.09 -12.30 -16.65
CA HIS A 685 7.08 -12.57 -17.70
C HIS A 685 6.05 -13.65 -17.32
N HIS A 686 5.34 -13.47 -16.20
CA HIS A 686 4.23 -14.37 -15.83
C HIS A 686 2.98 -14.06 -16.66
N VAL A 687 2.77 -12.78 -16.97
CA VAL A 687 1.71 -12.32 -17.87
C VAL A 687 2.30 -11.97 -19.24
N PHE A 688 1.66 -12.47 -20.30
CA PHE A 688 1.90 -12.04 -21.68
C PHE A 688 0.81 -11.06 -22.13
N HIS A 689 1.15 -10.17 -23.06
CA HIS A 689 0.22 -9.19 -23.64
C HIS A 689 0.07 -9.42 -25.15
N HIS A 690 -1.17 -9.48 -25.62
CA HIS A 690 -1.51 -9.76 -27.02
C HIS A 690 -1.07 -8.60 -27.92
N GLN A 691 -0.30 -8.86 -28.98
CA GLN A 691 0.28 -7.78 -29.79
C GLN A 691 -0.74 -7.02 -30.64
N SER A 692 -1.83 -7.67 -31.04
CA SER A 692 -2.90 -7.10 -31.90
C SER A 692 -4.26 -6.93 -31.21
N GLN A 693 -4.35 -7.05 -29.87
CA GLN A 693 -5.61 -6.89 -29.13
C GLN A 693 -5.41 -6.14 -27.81
N ASP A 694 -6.10 -5.01 -27.63
CA ASP A 694 -6.09 -4.27 -26.36
C ASP A 694 -6.60 -5.15 -25.20
N LYS A 695 -5.97 -5.02 -24.03
CA LYS A 695 -6.23 -5.78 -22.79
C LYS A 695 -6.17 -7.31 -22.92
N GLY A 696 -5.82 -7.88 -24.07
CA GLY A 696 -5.54 -9.30 -24.21
C GLY A 696 -4.35 -9.70 -23.34
N ARG A 697 -4.61 -10.45 -22.25
CA ARG A 697 -3.61 -10.96 -21.31
C ARG A 697 -3.73 -12.47 -21.19
N TYR A 698 -2.62 -13.12 -20.87
CA TYR A 698 -2.56 -14.56 -20.54
C TYR A 698 -1.54 -14.75 -19.42
N ASN A 699 -1.92 -15.37 -18.30
CA ASN A 699 -1.01 -15.67 -17.20
C ASN A 699 -0.59 -17.15 -17.27
N SER A 700 0.69 -17.42 -17.54
CA SER A 700 1.20 -18.78 -17.68
C SER A 700 1.12 -19.62 -16.38
N ILE A 701 1.03 -18.97 -15.22
CA ILE A 701 1.02 -19.63 -13.91
C ILE A 701 -0.41 -19.93 -13.40
N GLU A 702 -1.44 -19.34 -14.00
CA GLU A 702 -2.86 -19.68 -13.71
C GLU A 702 -3.31 -20.99 -14.39
N HIS A 703 -2.45 -21.63 -15.17
CA HIS A 703 -2.77 -22.76 -16.05
C HIS A 703 -1.76 -23.92 -15.95
N LEU A 704 -1.20 -24.16 -14.77
CA LEU A 704 -0.22 -25.23 -14.50
C LEU A 704 -0.90 -26.57 -14.15
N TYR A 705 -2.05 -26.53 -13.48
CA TYR A 705 -2.86 -27.70 -13.09
C TYR A 705 -4.36 -27.36 -13.14
N PRO A 706 -5.28 -28.32 -13.39
CA PRO A 706 -6.72 -28.07 -13.41
C PRO A 706 -7.33 -27.70 -12.04
N ASP A 707 -6.68 -28.09 -10.96
CA ASP A 707 -7.15 -28.05 -9.57
C ASP A 707 -6.29 -27.15 -8.65
N GLN A 708 -5.38 -26.35 -9.24
CA GLN A 708 -4.50 -25.47 -8.48
C GLN A 708 -5.24 -24.37 -7.70
N SER A 709 -4.60 -23.90 -6.62
CA SER A 709 -4.99 -22.66 -5.96
C SER A 709 -4.90 -21.45 -6.92
N PRO A 710 -5.76 -20.43 -6.78
CA PRO A 710 -5.65 -19.18 -7.53
C PRO A 710 -4.31 -18.47 -7.32
N TYR A 711 -3.67 -18.09 -8.42
CA TYR A 711 -2.53 -17.17 -8.42
C TYR A 711 -3.01 -15.74 -8.66
N VAL A 712 -2.43 -14.76 -7.97
CA VAL A 712 -2.64 -13.33 -8.25
C VAL A 712 -1.29 -12.66 -8.42
N VAL A 713 -0.93 -12.30 -9.66
CA VAL A 713 0.13 -11.33 -9.94
C VAL A 713 -0.49 -10.04 -10.43
N CYS A 714 -0.08 -8.90 -9.88
CA CYS A 714 -0.69 -7.62 -10.21
C CYS A 714 0.31 -6.46 -10.13
N ASN A 715 0.39 -5.69 -11.22
CA ASN A 715 1.07 -4.41 -11.21
C ASN A 715 0.33 -3.44 -10.27
N SER A 716 1.05 -2.85 -9.31
CA SER A 716 0.53 -1.85 -8.38
C SER A 716 0.42 -0.46 -9.00
N SER A 717 -0.23 0.46 -8.31
CA SER A 717 0.01 1.90 -8.50
C SER A 717 1.45 2.27 -8.12
N LEU A 718 1.90 3.46 -8.53
CA LEU A 718 3.20 4.02 -8.15
C LEU A 718 3.14 4.58 -6.71
N SER A 719 3.07 3.65 -5.75
CA SER A 719 3.05 3.87 -4.30
C SER A 719 3.68 2.64 -3.65
N GLU A 720 4.56 2.84 -2.68
CA GLU A 720 5.11 1.76 -1.86
C GLU A 720 4.45 1.73 -0.48
N CYS A 721 4.12 2.90 0.11
CA CYS A 721 3.61 2.99 1.47
C CYS A 721 2.23 2.33 1.61
N ALA A 722 1.24 2.76 0.82
CA ALA A 722 -0.08 2.11 0.87
C ALA A 722 -0.04 0.68 0.33
N ILE A 723 0.76 0.37 -0.69
CA ILE A 723 0.82 -1.00 -1.25
C ILE A 723 1.49 -1.98 -0.26
N MET A 724 2.63 -1.64 0.35
CA MET A 724 3.26 -2.49 1.36
C MET A 724 2.37 -2.65 2.60
N GLY A 725 1.70 -1.57 3.05
CA GLY A 725 0.69 -1.65 4.12
C GLY A 725 -0.47 -2.60 3.77
N PHE A 726 -0.93 -2.57 2.51
CA PHE A 726 -1.98 -3.45 2.01
C PHE A 726 -1.53 -4.91 1.98
N GLU A 727 -0.34 -5.22 1.46
CA GLU A 727 0.18 -6.59 1.42
C GLU A 727 0.48 -7.14 2.82
N HIS A 728 0.96 -6.29 3.75
CA HIS A 728 1.07 -6.67 5.16
C HIS A 728 -0.31 -6.99 5.75
N GLY A 729 -1.32 -6.16 5.48
CA GLY A 729 -2.73 -6.43 5.81
C GLY A 729 -3.20 -7.79 5.30
N TYR A 730 -2.98 -8.08 4.01
CA TYR A 730 -3.36 -9.33 3.36
C TYR A 730 -2.66 -10.54 4.02
N SER A 731 -1.36 -10.44 4.32
CA SER A 731 -0.53 -11.50 4.92
C SER A 731 -0.94 -11.89 6.35
N MET A 732 -1.66 -11.03 7.05
CA MET A 732 -2.17 -11.29 8.40
C MET A 732 -3.52 -12.03 8.41
N ALA A 733 -4.27 -12.01 7.30
CA ALA A 733 -5.62 -12.55 7.27
C ALA A 733 -5.64 -14.09 7.30
N HIS A 734 -4.74 -14.75 6.56
CA HIS A 734 -4.71 -16.22 6.46
C HIS A 734 -3.27 -16.79 6.42
N PRO A 735 -2.97 -17.86 7.17
CA PRO A 735 -1.62 -18.43 7.23
C PRO A 735 -1.30 -19.38 6.07
N ASN A 736 -2.30 -19.92 5.35
CA ASN A 736 -2.10 -20.78 4.18
C ASN A 736 -2.01 -19.98 2.87
N THR A 737 -1.23 -18.90 2.90
CA THR A 737 -1.07 -17.95 1.79
C THR A 737 0.38 -17.46 1.77
N LEU A 738 1.00 -17.40 0.59
CA LEU A 738 2.25 -16.68 0.38
C LEU A 738 1.94 -15.30 -0.22
N VAL A 739 2.27 -14.23 0.52
CA VAL A 739 2.11 -12.84 0.06
C VAL A 739 3.49 -12.24 -0.17
N ILE A 740 3.71 -11.70 -1.37
CA ILE A 740 4.98 -11.15 -1.82
C ILE A 740 4.76 -9.71 -2.29
N TRP A 741 5.52 -8.78 -1.72
CA TRP A 741 5.67 -7.43 -2.23
C TRP A 741 7.06 -7.26 -2.86
N GLU A 742 7.13 -6.74 -4.09
CA GLU A 742 8.40 -6.45 -4.77
C GLU A 742 8.55 -4.93 -5.02
N ALA A 743 9.66 -4.37 -4.53
CA ALA A 743 10.07 -3.01 -4.87
C ALA A 743 10.65 -2.97 -6.29
N GLN A 744 10.41 -1.90 -7.05
CA GLN A 744 10.99 -1.78 -8.41
C GLN A 744 12.53 -1.83 -8.37
N PHE A 745 13.11 -1.11 -7.40
CA PHE A 745 14.46 -1.26 -6.86
C PHE A 745 14.37 -1.25 -5.34
N GLY A 746 15.23 -1.99 -4.64
CA GLY A 746 15.16 -2.12 -3.18
C GLY A 746 15.32 -0.79 -2.46
N ASP A 747 16.08 0.13 -3.05
CA ASP A 747 16.35 1.49 -2.61
C ASP A 747 15.05 2.25 -2.26
N PHE A 748 13.94 2.00 -2.98
CA PHE A 748 12.66 2.69 -2.83
C PHE A 748 11.79 2.22 -1.65
N ALA A 749 12.11 1.09 -1.00
CA ALA A 749 11.33 0.61 0.16
C ALA A 749 11.34 1.60 1.35
N ASN A 750 12.24 2.59 1.34
CA ASN A 750 12.34 3.65 2.33
C ASN A 750 11.13 4.62 2.37
N THR A 751 10.31 4.71 1.31
CA THR A 751 9.07 5.51 1.33
C THR A 751 7.98 4.84 2.17
N ALA A 752 8.08 3.53 2.39
CA ALA A 752 7.21 2.73 3.25
C ALA A 752 7.78 2.51 4.67
N GLN A 753 8.82 3.26 5.08
CA GLN A 753 9.57 2.99 6.33
C GLN A 753 8.66 2.88 7.58
N THR A 754 7.62 3.69 7.71
CA THR A 754 6.68 3.61 8.84
C THR A 754 5.91 2.28 8.88
N ILE A 755 5.62 1.66 7.73
CA ILE A 755 5.05 0.30 7.66
C ILE A 755 6.08 -0.74 8.12
N ILE A 756 7.32 -0.60 7.65
CA ILE A 756 8.45 -1.47 8.06
C ILE A 756 8.61 -1.40 9.59
N ASP A 757 8.88 -0.23 10.14
CA ASP A 757 9.22 -0.05 11.56
C ASP A 757 8.04 -0.37 12.48
N SER A 758 6.85 0.16 12.16
CA SER A 758 5.70 0.15 13.09
C SER A 758 4.77 -1.04 12.92
N PHE A 759 4.90 -1.84 11.86
CA PHE A 759 4.05 -3.01 11.63
C PHE A 759 4.86 -4.28 11.35
N ILE A 760 5.76 -4.26 10.36
CA ILE A 760 6.48 -5.48 9.93
C ILE A 760 7.54 -5.90 10.96
N ALA A 761 8.37 -4.98 11.44
CA ALA A 761 9.48 -5.24 12.36
C ALA A 761 9.04 -5.45 13.82
N SER A 762 7.86 -4.95 14.21
CA SER A 762 7.45 -4.86 15.62
C SER A 762 6.01 -5.30 15.91
N GLY A 763 5.24 -5.70 14.90
CA GLY A 763 3.82 -6.08 15.05
C GLY A 763 3.61 -7.34 15.89
N GLU A 764 4.52 -8.33 15.79
CA GLU A 764 4.44 -9.52 16.63
C GLU A 764 4.76 -9.20 18.10
N THR A 765 5.85 -8.48 18.37
CA THR A 765 6.28 -8.12 19.73
C THR A 765 5.24 -7.29 20.48
N LYS A 766 4.57 -6.34 19.79
CA LYS A 766 3.57 -5.44 20.39
C LYS A 766 2.16 -6.04 20.49
N TRP A 767 1.74 -6.83 19.51
CA TRP A 767 0.33 -7.21 19.33
C TRP A 767 0.10 -8.73 19.12
N VAL A 768 1.15 -9.55 19.31
CA VAL A 768 1.15 -11.02 19.05
C VAL A 768 0.68 -11.36 17.62
N ARG A 769 1.00 -10.45 16.68
CA ARG A 769 0.45 -10.41 15.32
C ARG A 769 1.45 -10.90 14.28
N GLN A 770 1.46 -12.22 14.05
CA GLN A 770 2.27 -12.84 12.99
C GLN A 770 1.86 -12.41 11.58
N SER A 771 2.83 -12.39 10.67
CA SER A 771 2.73 -11.95 9.27
C SER A 771 3.64 -12.82 8.41
N GLY A 772 3.14 -13.35 7.29
CA GLY A 772 3.94 -14.17 6.34
C GLY A 772 4.56 -13.40 5.18
N LEU A 773 4.50 -12.06 5.20
CA LEU A 773 4.89 -11.19 4.09
C LEU A 773 6.36 -11.36 3.68
N VAL A 774 6.58 -11.59 2.39
CA VAL A 774 7.91 -11.52 1.75
C VAL A 774 8.10 -10.14 1.14
N LEU A 775 9.22 -9.49 1.43
CA LEU A 775 9.71 -8.32 0.67
C LEU A 775 10.82 -8.77 -0.29
N LEU A 776 10.66 -8.51 -1.58
CA LEU A 776 11.72 -8.63 -2.58
C LEU A 776 12.29 -7.23 -2.85
N LEU A 777 13.56 -7.03 -2.53
CA LEU A 777 14.24 -5.73 -2.55
C LEU A 777 15.44 -5.78 -3.51
N PRO A 778 15.30 -5.40 -4.80
CA PRO A 778 16.38 -5.54 -5.77
C PRO A 778 17.63 -4.73 -5.38
N HIS A 779 18.73 -5.42 -5.12
CA HIS A 779 19.96 -4.90 -4.50
C HIS A 779 21.19 -5.38 -5.27
N SER A 780 22.10 -4.47 -5.62
CA SER A 780 23.50 -4.74 -6.02
C SER A 780 24.22 -3.49 -6.51
N MET A 781 25.50 -3.36 -6.17
CA MET A 781 26.38 -2.25 -6.55
C MET A 781 26.88 -2.41 -8.00
N GLU A 782 26.13 -1.85 -8.95
CA GLU A 782 26.35 -2.05 -10.40
C GLU A 782 26.71 -0.76 -11.17
N GLY A 783 27.15 0.28 -10.46
CA GLY A 783 27.53 1.56 -11.08
C GLY A 783 26.34 2.34 -11.65
N MET A 784 25.12 2.08 -11.15
CA MET A 784 23.87 2.73 -11.54
C MET A 784 23.55 4.01 -10.75
N GLY A 785 24.38 4.37 -9.76
CA GLY A 785 24.16 5.52 -8.88
C GLY A 785 23.45 5.18 -7.57
N PRO A 786 23.24 6.19 -6.70
CA PRO A 786 22.87 5.96 -5.31
C PRO A 786 21.46 5.42 -5.06
N GLU A 787 20.51 5.63 -5.97
CA GLU A 787 19.09 5.23 -5.82
C GLU A 787 18.72 3.94 -6.59
N HIS A 788 19.71 3.20 -7.10
CA HIS A 788 19.51 1.98 -7.90
C HIS A 788 20.49 0.85 -7.51
N SER A 789 21.00 0.87 -6.28
CA SER A 789 22.11 0.02 -5.85
C SER A 789 21.89 -0.72 -4.53
N SER A 790 21.20 -0.14 -3.53
CA SER A 790 21.06 -0.74 -2.21
C SER A 790 19.67 -0.54 -1.61
N GLY A 791 18.99 -1.66 -1.36
CA GLY A 791 17.83 -1.72 -0.47
C GLY A 791 18.14 -1.51 1.02
N ARG A 792 19.35 -1.07 1.38
CA ARG A 792 19.75 -0.70 2.75
C ARG A 792 19.60 -1.83 3.77
N ILE A 793 20.18 -2.99 3.46
CA ILE A 793 20.24 -4.16 4.35
C ILE A 793 20.74 -3.80 5.76
N GLU A 794 21.63 -2.81 5.90
CA GLU A 794 22.08 -2.30 7.21
C GLU A 794 20.94 -1.88 8.14
N ARG A 795 19.84 -1.34 7.59
CA ARG A 795 18.70 -0.83 8.36
C ARG A 795 17.78 -1.96 8.82
N PHE A 796 17.57 -2.98 7.98
CA PHE A 796 16.79 -4.15 8.36
C PHE A 796 17.53 -4.98 9.41
N LEU A 797 18.85 -5.14 9.26
CA LEU A 797 19.69 -5.80 10.25
C LEU A 797 19.80 -5.03 11.57
N GLN A 798 19.77 -3.68 11.54
CA GLN A 798 19.69 -2.84 12.75
C GLN A 798 18.33 -2.97 13.48
N LEU A 799 17.27 -3.34 12.77
CA LEU A 799 15.92 -3.54 13.32
C LEU A 799 15.61 -5.00 13.66
N SER A 800 16.56 -5.93 13.46
CA SER A 800 16.48 -7.30 13.95
C SER A 800 16.72 -7.38 15.47
N ASP A 801 16.03 -8.31 16.13
CA ASP A 801 16.13 -8.59 17.58
C ASP A 801 17.00 -9.82 17.93
N ASP A 802 17.74 -10.36 16.96
CA ASP A 802 18.82 -11.31 17.15
C ASP A 802 19.94 -10.64 17.99
N ASP A 803 20.33 -11.23 19.10
CA ASP A 803 21.29 -10.64 20.07
C ASP A 803 22.74 -10.97 19.66
N PRO A 804 23.64 -9.98 19.48
CA PRO A 804 25.03 -10.24 19.08
C PRO A 804 25.90 -10.87 20.19
N ASP A 805 25.55 -10.68 21.47
CA ASP A 805 26.36 -11.08 22.62
C ASP A 805 26.00 -12.49 23.13
N ILE A 806 24.92 -13.10 22.59
CA ILE A 806 24.44 -14.44 22.94
C ILE A 806 24.78 -15.44 21.84
N TYR A 807 25.72 -16.35 22.10
CA TYR A 807 25.88 -17.56 21.28
C TYR A 807 24.77 -18.56 21.62
N PRO A 808 23.92 -19.01 20.65
CA PRO A 808 22.81 -19.91 20.91
C PRO A 808 23.28 -21.34 21.25
N ASP A 809 22.44 -22.14 21.90
CA ASP A 809 22.75 -23.56 22.11
C ASP A 809 22.61 -24.34 20.79
N THR A 810 23.74 -24.51 20.08
CA THR A 810 23.81 -25.23 18.81
C THR A 810 23.84 -26.75 18.97
N CYS A 811 23.73 -27.28 20.19
CA CYS A 811 23.63 -28.73 20.47
C CYS A 811 22.18 -29.21 20.55
N ASP A 812 21.22 -28.30 20.74
CA ASP A 812 19.78 -28.55 20.66
C ASP A 812 19.36 -28.90 19.23
N CYS A 813 18.60 -29.97 19.04
CA CYS A 813 18.16 -30.41 17.71
C CYS A 813 17.18 -29.44 17.03
N ASP A 814 16.45 -28.63 17.80
CA ASP A 814 15.42 -27.73 17.28
C ASP A 814 15.89 -26.27 17.16
N PHE A 815 17.16 -25.98 17.49
CA PHE A 815 17.61 -24.60 17.75
C PHE A 815 17.36 -23.67 16.56
N VAL A 816 17.51 -24.16 15.32
CA VAL A 816 17.23 -23.39 14.09
C VAL A 816 15.77 -22.94 14.04
N ALA A 817 14.83 -23.80 14.43
CA ALA A 817 13.41 -23.48 14.42
C ALA A 817 13.02 -22.57 15.59
N ARG A 818 13.65 -22.70 16.76
CA ARG A 818 13.53 -21.72 17.86
C ARG A 818 14.03 -20.35 17.41
N GLN A 819 15.26 -20.26 16.89
CA GLN A 819 15.86 -19.01 16.43
C GLN A 819 15.00 -18.30 15.36
N LEU A 820 14.39 -19.06 14.43
CA LEU A 820 13.44 -18.54 13.45
C LEU A 820 12.06 -18.15 14.05
N MET A 821 11.64 -18.79 15.14
CA MET A 821 10.38 -18.49 15.84
C MET A 821 10.50 -17.29 16.78
N ASP A 822 11.66 -17.08 17.37
CA ASP A 822 11.89 -16.08 18.40
C ASP A 822 12.22 -14.70 17.79
N THR A 823 12.98 -14.64 16.68
CA THR A 823 13.29 -13.37 16.00
C THR A 823 12.06 -12.70 15.40
N ASN A 824 12.06 -11.37 15.25
CA ASN A 824 11.01 -10.63 14.56
C ASN A 824 10.90 -10.95 13.06
N TRP A 825 12.01 -11.18 12.34
CA TRP A 825 12.01 -11.48 10.90
C TRP A 825 13.25 -12.21 10.39
N ILE A 826 13.16 -12.74 9.16
CA ILE A 826 14.27 -13.40 8.47
C ILE A 826 14.86 -12.45 7.44
N VAL A 827 16.18 -12.26 7.43
CA VAL A 827 16.89 -11.41 6.43
C VAL A 827 17.84 -12.26 5.59
N THR A 828 17.67 -12.20 4.28
CA THR A 828 18.41 -13.00 3.29
C THR A 828 18.94 -12.15 2.13
N ASN A 829 20.07 -12.55 1.55
CA ASN A 829 20.66 -11.95 0.35
C ASN A 829 21.21 -13.11 -0.50
N LEU A 830 20.31 -13.72 -1.26
CA LEU A 830 20.49 -15.04 -1.85
C LEU A 830 21.30 -14.99 -3.14
N SER A 831 22.15 -15.99 -3.39
CA SER A 831 22.94 -16.09 -4.62
C SER A 831 22.46 -17.14 -5.62
N THR A 832 21.56 -18.06 -5.25
CA THR A 832 21.12 -19.15 -6.16
C THR A 832 19.60 -19.26 -6.35
N PRO A 833 19.12 -19.67 -7.55
CA PRO A 833 17.70 -19.96 -7.79
C PRO A 833 17.10 -21.06 -6.89
N ALA A 834 17.90 -22.07 -6.52
CA ALA A 834 17.47 -23.10 -5.57
C ALA A 834 17.17 -22.51 -4.18
N ASN A 835 18.03 -21.64 -3.66
CA ASN A 835 17.79 -21.01 -2.36
C ASN A 835 16.57 -20.08 -2.37
N LEU A 836 16.30 -19.37 -3.48
CA LEU A 836 15.04 -18.63 -3.63
C LEU A 836 13.83 -19.59 -3.52
N PHE A 837 13.87 -20.70 -4.24
CA PHE A 837 12.81 -21.70 -4.24
C PHE A 837 12.53 -22.24 -2.83
N HIS A 838 13.58 -22.68 -2.14
CA HIS A 838 13.46 -23.20 -0.79
C HIS A 838 13.04 -22.11 0.21
N ALA A 839 13.50 -20.85 0.07
CA ALA A 839 13.08 -19.76 0.94
C ALA A 839 11.57 -19.44 0.81
N LEU A 840 11.05 -19.37 -0.42
CA LEU A 840 9.63 -19.09 -0.68
C LEU A 840 8.72 -20.24 -0.21
N ARG A 841 9.13 -21.50 -0.38
CA ARG A 841 8.39 -22.65 0.18
C ARG A 841 8.51 -22.73 1.71
N ARG A 842 9.68 -22.40 2.29
CA ARG A 842 9.92 -22.37 3.75
C ARG A 842 8.95 -21.44 4.46
N GLN A 843 8.64 -20.27 3.91
CA GLN A 843 7.66 -19.33 4.48
C GLN A 843 6.30 -19.95 4.82
N VAL A 844 5.86 -20.96 4.06
CA VAL A 844 4.58 -21.64 4.29
C VAL A 844 4.76 -22.96 5.07
N ALA A 845 5.92 -23.62 4.92
CA ALA A 845 6.30 -24.86 5.61
C ALA A 845 6.63 -24.69 7.11
N LEU A 846 6.88 -23.47 7.59
CA LEU A 846 7.05 -23.18 9.01
C LEU A 846 5.74 -23.44 9.81
N GLY A 847 5.86 -23.82 11.08
CA GLY A 847 4.74 -23.97 12.03
C GLY A 847 4.23 -22.64 12.63
N PHE A 848 4.65 -21.52 12.06
CA PHE A 848 4.36 -20.13 12.43
C PHE A 848 4.61 -19.23 11.20
N ARG A 849 4.40 -17.91 11.30
CA ARG A 849 4.69 -16.97 10.20
C ARG A 849 5.54 -15.78 10.65
N LYS A 850 6.68 -15.58 9.97
CA LYS A 850 7.55 -14.40 10.08
C LYS A 850 7.65 -13.67 8.74
N PRO A 851 7.93 -12.35 8.74
CA PRO A 851 8.35 -11.65 7.53
C PRO A 851 9.67 -12.20 6.98
N LEU A 852 9.83 -12.20 5.66
CA LEU A 852 11.08 -12.53 4.98
C LEU A 852 11.53 -11.33 4.15
N ILE A 853 12.65 -10.73 4.55
CA ILE A 853 13.29 -9.61 3.86
C ILE A 853 14.38 -10.21 2.96
N ASN A 854 14.12 -10.27 1.65
CA ASN A 854 15.08 -10.81 0.69
C ASN A 854 15.62 -9.71 -0.23
N PHE A 855 16.92 -9.49 -0.14
CA PHE A 855 17.67 -8.65 -1.08
C PHE A 855 17.84 -9.43 -2.39
N SER A 856 17.01 -9.09 -3.37
CA SER A 856 16.90 -9.83 -4.62
C SER A 856 17.92 -9.35 -5.66
N PRO A 857 18.39 -10.22 -6.56
CA PRO A 857 19.42 -9.85 -7.54
C PRO A 857 18.91 -8.95 -8.66
N LYS A 858 19.84 -8.21 -9.29
CA LYS A 858 19.63 -7.46 -10.54
C LYS A 858 20.36 -8.11 -11.72
N SER A 859 21.67 -7.90 -11.90
CA SER A 859 22.45 -8.57 -12.96
C SER A 859 22.46 -10.10 -12.84
N VAL A 860 22.54 -10.60 -11.61
CA VAL A 860 22.58 -12.04 -11.28
C VAL A 860 21.35 -12.81 -11.79
N LEU A 861 20.20 -12.15 -12.06
CA LEU A 861 19.02 -12.74 -12.69
C LEU A 861 19.30 -13.45 -14.04
N ARG A 862 20.40 -13.10 -14.73
CA ARG A 862 20.81 -13.71 -16.01
C ARG A 862 22.27 -14.19 -16.03
N HIS A 863 22.97 -14.16 -14.90
CA HIS A 863 24.40 -14.48 -14.87
C HIS A 863 24.65 -15.96 -15.17
N PRO A 864 25.64 -16.35 -16.00
CA PRO A 864 25.82 -17.75 -16.41
C PRO A 864 26.04 -18.73 -15.25
N LEU A 865 26.71 -18.28 -14.19
CA LEU A 865 26.96 -19.05 -12.96
C LEU A 865 25.81 -18.95 -11.92
N ALA A 866 24.75 -18.17 -12.20
CA ALA A 866 23.58 -18.03 -11.35
C ALA A 866 22.44 -18.97 -11.77
N ARG A 867 22.77 -20.26 -11.80
CA ARG A 867 21.86 -21.34 -12.20
C ARG A 867 22.00 -22.52 -11.25
N SER A 868 20.89 -23.19 -10.97
CA SER A 868 20.86 -24.40 -10.14
C SER A 868 20.39 -25.60 -10.97
N PRO A 869 21.06 -26.77 -10.89
CA PRO A 869 20.54 -28.01 -11.47
C PRO A 869 19.27 -28.48 -10.73
N PHE A 870 18.37 -29.19 -11.42
CA PHE A 870 17.06 -29.58 -10.88
C PHE A 870 17.15 -30.42 -9.59
N ARG A 871 18.22 -31.20 -9.41
CA ARG A 871 18.46 -31.98 -8.17
C ARG A 871 18.44 -31.08 -6.92
N ASP A 872 18.91 -29.84 -7.04
CA ASP A 872 18.97 -28.84 -5.96
C ASP A 872 17.58 -28.25 -5.64
N PHE A 873 16.50 -28.81 -6.20
CA PHE A 873 15.09 -28.51 -5.90
C PHE A 873 14.29 -29.79 -5.52
N THR A 874 14.93 -30.98 -5.53
CA THR A 874 14.24 -32.26 -5.33
C THR A 874 14.02 -32.61 -3.86
N GLU A 875 13.26 -33.67 -3.56
CA GLU A 875 12.83 -34.09 -2.21
C GLU A 875 13.96 -34.23 -1.17
N CYS A 876 15.23 -34.35 -1.59
CA CYS A 876 16.41 -34.39 -0.72
C CYS A 876 17.17 -33.04 -0.58
N SER A 877 16.62 -31.92 -1.07
CA SER A 877 17.22 -30.59 -0.97
C SER A 877 16.43 -29.64 -0.06
N GLU A 878 17.13 -28.65 0.50
CA GLU A 878 16.61 -27.71 1.49
C GLU A 878 17.23 -26.31 1.36
N PHE A 879 16.79 -25.37 2.22
CA PHE A 879 17.32 -24.01 2.25
C PHE A 879 18.72 -23.96 2.90
N MET A 880 19.73 -23.63 2.10
CA MET A 880 21.12 -23.52 2.54
C MET A 880 21.35 -22.17 3.25
N ARG A 881 21.35 -22.15 4.59
CA ARG A 881 21.61 -20.93 5.40
C ARG A 881 22.99 -20.30 5.09
N ILE A 882 24.00 -21.13 4.88
CA ILE A 882 25.26 -20.76 4.20
C ILE A 882 25.51 -21.75 3.06
N ILE A 883 26.29 -21.35 2.04
CA ILE A 883 26.83 -22.27 1.03
C ILE A 883 28.35 -22.28 1.18
N PRO A 884 28.97 -23.42 1.56
CA PRO A 884 30.40 -23.54 1.76
C PRO A 884 31.18 -23.60 0.43
N GLU A 885 32.50 -23.45 0.53
CA GLU A 885 33.42 -23.73 -0.57
C GLU A 885 33.42 -25.23 -0.92
N THR A 886 33.46 -25.55 -2.22
CA THR A 886 33.43 -26.93 -2.75
C THR A 886 34.40 -27.17 -3.91
N GLY A 887 35.16 -26.14 -4.33
CA GLY A 887 36.30 -26.25 -5.24
C GLY A 887 37.59 -26.67 -4.53
N LYS A 888 38.75 -26.41 -5.18
CA LYS A 888 40.07 -26.92 -4.75
C LYS A 888 40.39 -26.59 -3.28
N ALA A 889 40.17 -25.35 -2.85
CA ALA A 889 40.33 -24.91 -1.45
C ALA A 889 39.50 -25.75 -0.45
N GLY A 890 38.25 -26.10 -0.80
CA GLY A 890 37.40 -26.98 0.03
C GLY A 890 37.89 -28.43 0.08
N CYS A 891 38.58 -28.89 -0.97
CA CYS A 891 39.25 -30.20 -0.99
C CYS A 891 40.63 -30.20 -0.30
N LYS A 892 41.20 -29.02 0.00
CA LYS A 892 42.54 -28.82 0.57
C LYS A 892 42.51 -27.76 1.69
N PRO A 893 41.75 -27.95 2.78
CA PRO A 893 41.56 -26.92 3.81
C PRO A 893 42.87 -26.47 4.47
N ASP A 894 43.86 -27.36 4.60
CA ASP A 894 45.19 -27.05 5.14
C ASP A 894 46.04 -26.13 4.23
N CYS A 895 45.66 -25.98 2.95
CA CYS A 895 46.31 -25.07 2.00
C CYS A 895 45.66 -23.67 1.98
N VAL A 896 44.55 -23.45 2.69
CA VAL A 896 43.81 -22.20 2.66
C VAL A 896 44.43 -21.16 3.58
N GLU A 897 44.92 -20.07 2.99
CA GLU A 897 45.49 -18.91 3.67
C GLU A 897 44.40 -17.90 4.07
N LYS A 898 43.30 -17.83 3.32
CA LYS A 898 42.21 -16.85 3.50
C LYS A 898 40.83 -17.47 3.31
N VAL A 899 39.92 -17.17 4.23
CA VAL A 899 38.49 -17.49 4.12
C VAL A 899 37.72 -16.20 3.92
N VAL A 900 37.12 -16.04 2.74
CA VAL A 900 36.30 -14.88 2.39
C VAL A 900 34.83 -15.22 2.57
N PHE A 901 34.25 -14.79 3.69
CA PHE A 901 32.81 -14.74 3.88
C PHE A 901 32.22 -13.58 3.07
N CYS A 902 31.13 -13.83 2.37
CA CYS A 902 30.43 -12.85 1.55
C CYS A 902 28.91 -13.12 1.53
N SER A 903 28.13 -12.24 0.90
CA SER A 903 26.68 -12.39 0.78
C SER A 903 26.18 -11.83 -0.56
N GLY A 904 25.14 -12.43 -1.16
CA GLY A 904 24.56 -12.00 -2.42
C GLY A 904 25.52 -12.00 -3.62
N LYS A 905 25.38 -10.99 -4.49
CA LYS A 905 26.07 -10.85 -5.79
C LYS A 905 27.58 -11.00 -5.71
N VAL A 906 28.24 -10.39 -4.71
CA VAL A 906 29.69 -10.18 -4.70
C VAL A 906 30.49 -11.49 -4.75
N TYR A 907 29.86 -12.62 -4.36
CA TYR A 907 30.36 -13.97 -4.61
C TYR A 907 30.84 -14.20 -6.05
N TYR A 908 30.07 -13.77 -7.05
CA TYR A 908 30.41 -13.98 -8.46
C TYR A 908 31.61 -13.13 -8.91
N ASP A 909 31.75 -11.95 -8.34
CA ASP A 909 32.92 -11.10 -8.56
C ASP A 909 34.16 -11.71 -7.89
N LEU A 910 34.03 -12.21 -6.65
CA LEU A 910 35.10 -12.86 -5.89
C LEU A 910 35.61 -14.15 -6.56
N VAL A 911 34.72 -15.00 -7.07
CA VAL A 911 35.09 -16.22 -7.80
C VAL A 911 35.88 -15.88 -9.06
N LYS A 912 35.42 -14.90 -9.85
CA LYS A 912 36.13 -14.41 -11.02
C LYS A 912 37.52 -13.89 -10.64
N GLU A 913 37.63 -12.99 -9.66
CA GLU A 913 38.92 -12.41 -9.27
C GLU A 913 39.88 -13.50 -8.73
N ARG A 914 39.39 -14.51 -7.99
CA ARG A 914 40.22 -15.66 -7.56
C ARG A 914 40.75 -16.47 -8.75
N GLU A 915 39.89 -16.81 -9.71
CA GLU A 915 40.28 -17.53 -10.94
C GLU A 915 41.29 -16.71 -11.76
N GLU A 916 41.14 -15.39 -11.81
CA GLU A 916 42.05 -14.47 -12.51
C GLU A 916 43.43 -14.36 -11.84
N HIS A 917 43.51 -14.43 -10.50
CA HIS A 917 44.76 -14.45 -9.72
C HIS A 917 45.33 -15.86 -9.45
N GLU A 918 44.64 -16.93 -9.86
CA GLU A 918 45.04 -18.34 -9.73
C GLU A 918 45.11 -18.87 -8.28
N GLN A 919 44.37 -18.23 -7.37
CA GLN A 919 44.37 -18.52 -5.92
C GLN A 919 43.30 -19.56 -5.48
N ASP A 920 42.94 -20.49 -6.37
CA ASP A 920 41.87 -21.48 -6.16
C ASP A 920 42.09 -22.44 -4.98
N GLU A 921 43.34 -22.65 -4.57
CA GLU A 921 43.70 -23.55 -3.46
C GLU A 921 43.93 -22.80 -2.14
N THR A 922 44.29 -21.51 -2.22
CA THR A 922 44.65 -20.68 -1.04
C THR A 922 43.53 -19.77 -0.56
N VAL A 923 42.49 -19.51 -1.36
CA VAL A 923 41.35 -18.66 -0.98
C VAL A 923 40.03 -19.43 -1.07
N ALA A 924 39.43 -19.76 0.07
CA ALA A 924 38.08 -20.33 0.16
C ALA A 924 37.03 -19.20 0.16
N ILE A 925 35.95 -19.33 -0.61
CA ILE A 925 34.87 -18.34 -0.67
C ILE A 925 33.57 -18.95 -0.15
N ILE A 926 33.01 -18.35 0.90
CA ILE A 926 31.83 -18.85 1.64
C ILE A 926 30.70 -17.83 1.54
N ARG A 927 29.49 -18.29 1.24
CA ARG A 927 28.30 -17.43 1.12
C ARG A 927 27.42 -17.54 2.35
N VAL A 928 27.14 -16.42 2.99
CA VAL A 928 26.11 -16.27 4.03
C VAL A 928 24.82 -15.82 3.36
N GLU A 929 23.91 -16.76 3.14
CA GLU A 929 22.66 -16.56 2.38
C GLU A 929 21.54 -16.04 3.29
N GLN A 930 21.46 -16.56 4.53
CA GLN A 930 20.67 -16.01 5.63
C GLN A 930 21.60 -15.24 6.56
N VAL A 931 21.40 -13.93 6.64
CA VAL A 931 22.20 -13.05 7.51
C VAL A 931 21.54 -12.94 8.89
N CYS A 932 20.21 -12.83 8.94
CA CYS A 932 19.42 -12.84 10.17
C CYS A 932 18.32 -13.93 10.11
N PRO A 933 18.14 -14.73 11.17
CA PRO A 933 19.05 -14.92 12.30
C PRO A 933 20.41 -15.46 11.86
N PHE A 934 21.46 -15.14 12.62
CA PHE A 934 22.83 -15.47 12.23
C PHE A 934 23.12 -16.99 12.38
N PRO A 935 23.72 -17.64 11.36
CA PRO A 935 23.91 -19.09 11.36
C PRO A 935 25.18 -19.53 12.11
N TYR A 936 25.26 -19.20 13.41
CA TYR A 936 26.40 -19.50 14.30
C TYR A 936 26.95 -20.93 14.11
N ASP A 937 26.09 -21.94 14.15
CA ASP A 937 26.46 -23.36 14.03
C ASP A 937 27.16 -23.74 12.72
N LEU A 938 26.92 -23.00 11.63
CA LEU A 938 27.54 -23.24 10.33
C LEU A 938 28.80 -22.39 10.16
N ILE A 939 28.81 -21.17 10.71
CA ILE A 939 29.99 -20.30 10.73
C ILE A 939 31.11 -20.93 11.57
N THR A 940 30.79 -21.42 12.78
CA THR A 940 31.72 -22.18 13.64
C THR A 940 32.40 -23.32 12.86
N LYS A 941 31.61 -24.19 12.21
CA LYS A 941 32.12 -25.32 11.41
C LYS A 941 33.07 -24.91 10.27
N GLN A 942 32.91 -23.70 9.71
CA GLN A 942 33.82 -23.19 8.68
C GLN A 942 35.11 -22.59 9.28
N ILE A 943 35.03 -21.91 10.43
CA ILE A 943 36.20 -21.42 11.16
C ILE A 943 37.05 -22.60 11.70
N GLU A 944 36.39 -23.68 12.14
CA GLU A 944 37.02 -24.95 12.55
C GLU A 944 37.68 -25.71 11.40
N LEU A 945 37.14 -25.62 10.18
CA LEU A 945 37.68 -26.27 8.99
C LEU A 945 38.99 -25.61 8.52
N TYR A 946 39.02 -24.28 8.50
CA TYR A 946 40.15 -23.48 7.98
C TYR A 946 40.91 -22.79 9.13
N LYS A 947 41.51 -23.59 10.01
CA LYS A 947 42.07 -23.13 11.31
C LYS A 947 43.16 -22.06 11.19
N ASN A 948 44.01 -22.15 10.17
CA ASN A 948 45.18 -21.28 10.02
C ASN A 948 44.90 -20.02 9.18
N ALA A 949 43.71 -19.92 8.57
CA ALA A 949 43.40 -18.88 7.58
C ALA A 949 43.02 -17.53 8.21
N GLU A 950 43.32 -16.43 7.51
CA GLU A 950 42.70 -15.11 7.78
C GLU A 950 41.18 -15.20 7.55
N LEU A 951 40.41 -14.60 8.46
CA LEU A 951 38.96 -14.50 8.33
C LEU A 951 38.60 -13.13 7.75
N ILE A 952 38.10 -13.10 6.51
CA ILE A 952 37.72 -11.89 5.78
C ILE A 952 36.20 -11.83 5.63
N TRP A 953 35.59 -10.69 5.94
CA TRP A 953 34.25 -10.33 5.46
C TRP A 953 34.37 -9.41 4.24
N CYS A 954 33.88 -9.88 3.09
CA CYS A 954 33.78 -9.10 1.87
C CYS A 954 32.33 -8.73 1.53
N GLN A 955 32.12 -7.45 1.21
CA GLN A 955 30.85 -6.92 0.73
C GLN A 955 31.09 -5.80 -0.29
N GLU A 956 30.14 -5.57 -1.20
CA GLU A 956 30.27 -4.51 -2.20
C GLU A 956 29.78 -3.14 -1.69
N GLU A 957 28.99 -3.13 -0.62
CA GLU A 957 28.46 -1.94 0.04
C GLU A 957 29.52 -1.24 0.91
N HIS A 958 29.39 0.08 1.06
CA HIS A 958 30.26 0.90 1.91
C HIS A 958 30.27 0.41 3.36
N LYS A 959 31.39 0.60 4.09
CA LYS A 959 31.60 0.04 5.45
C LYS A 959 30.55 0.41 6.51
N ASN A 960 29.80 1.50 6.31
CA ASN A 960 28.68 1.94 7.17
C ASN A 960 27.29 1.54 6.60
N GLN A 961 27.27 0.57 5.69
CA GLN A 961 26.15 0.02 4.96
C GLN A 961 26.40 -1.51 4.83
N GLY A 962 25.46 -2.25 4.25
CA GLY A 962 25.63 -3.70 4.10
C GLY A 962 25.55 -4.45 5.45
N SER A 963 26.03 -5.69 5.49
CA SER A 963 25.93 -6.52 6.70
C SER A 963 27.04 -6.32 7.72
N TRP A 964 28.15 -5.63 7.39
CA TRP A 964 29.37 -5.57 8.20
C TRP A 964 29.14 -5.29 9.69
N SER A 965 28.42 -4.22 10.03
CA SER A 965 28.20 -3.82 11.43
C SER A 965 27.34 -4.80 12.23
N TYR A 966 26.54 -5.62 11.57
CA TYR A 966 25.73 -6.66 12.20
C TYR A 966 26.52 -7.95 12.40
N VAL A 967 27.29 -8.39 11.38
CA VAL A 967 28.04 -9.65 11.44
C VAL A 967 29.30 -9.54 12.29
N GLN A 968 29.96 -8.37 12.35
CA GLN A 968 31.24 -8.21 13.05
C GLN A 968 31.17 -8.71 14.50
N GLN A 969 30.20 -8.22 15.29
CA GLN A 969 30.04 -8.61 16.69
C GLN A 969 29.75 -10.11 16.86
N ARG A 970 29.04 -10.71 15.89
CA ARG A 970 28.65 -12.12 15.93
C ARG A 970 29.79 -13.06 15.59
N PHE A 971 30.69 -12.65 14.69
CA PHE A 971 31.98 -13.30 14.48
C PHE A 971 32.87 -13.17 15.72
N ASP A 972 32.95 -11.98 16.33
CA ASP A 972 33.71 -11.77 17.57
C ASP A 972 33.17 -12.67 18.71
N THR A 973 31.84 -12.77 18.90
CA THR A 973 31.17 -13.70 19.83
C THR A 973 31.42 -15.18 19.50
N THR A 974 31.44 -15.55 18.21
CA THR A 974 31.75 -16.92 17.76
C THR A 974 33.19 -17.31 18.13
N LEU A 975 34.15 -16.42 17.86
CA LEU A 975 35.57 -16.65 18.17
C LEU A 975 35.82 -16.75 19.68
N ILE A 976 35.18 -15.90 20.48
CA ILE A 976 35.20 -15.98 21.95
C ILE A 976 34.63 -17.33 22.42
N LYS A 977 33.52 -17.80 21.82
CA LYS A 977 32.91 -19.11 22.16
C LYS A 977 33.80 -20.30 21.78
N MET A 978 34.64 -20.16 20.75
CA MET A 978 35.63 -21.14 20.30
C MET A 978 36.98 -21.06 21.05
N GLU A 979 37.14 -20.11 21.96
CA GLU A 979 38.42 -19.76 22.63
C GLU A 979 39.54 -19.28 21.68
N ASP A 980 39.22 -18.99 20.40
CA ASP A 980 40.13 -18.42 19.41
C ASP A 980 40.20 -16.88 19.53
N GLU A 981 40.67 -16.39 20.67
CA GLU A 981 40.96 -14.95 20.90
C GLU A 981 42.15 -14.44 20.04
N THR A 982 42.73 -15.28 19.16
CA THR A 982 43.93 -14.96 18.36
C THR A 982 43.62 -14.41 16.97
N ARG A 983 42.47 -14.81 16.40
CA ARG A 983 41.99 -14.37 15.09
C ARG A 983 40.86 -13.35 15.25
N CYS A 984 40.57 -12.61 14.19
CA CYS A 984 39.43 -11.70 14.13
C CYS A 984 38.95 -11.54 12.68
N ILE A 985 37.69 -11.12 12.49
CA ILE A 985 37.14 -10.86 11.16
C ILE A 985 37.64 -9.50 10.62
N SER A 986 38.30 -9.50 9.47
CA SER A 986 38.74 -8.29 8.76
C SER A 986 37.68 -7.80 7.76
N TYR A 987 37.69 -6.51 7.42
CA TYR A 987 36.71 -5.90 6.50
C TYR A 987 37.33 -5.55 5.15
N HIS A 988 36.81 -6.12 4.07
CA HIS A 988 37.25 -5.87 2.70
C HIS A 988 36.07 -5.44 1.82
N GLY A 989 35.90 -4.13 1.66
CA GLY A 989 34.81 -3.53 0.88
C GLY A 989 35.00 -2.02 0.69
N ARG A 990 33.96 -1.32 0.25
CA ARG A 990 34.03 0.12 -0.03
C ARG A 990 34.21 0.96 1.27
N PRO A 991 34.95 2.09 1.24
CA PRO A 991 35.11 2.96 2.41
C PRO A 991 33.76 3.55 2.88
N PRO A 992 33.66 4.15 4.09
CA PRO A 992 32.40 4.77 4.54
C PRO A 992 31.89 5.87 3.60
N ASN A 993 30.58 5.96 3.40
CA ASN A 993 29.92 6.97 2.55
C ASN A 993 28.48 7.25 3.02
N SER A 994 28.01 8.49 2.86
CA SER A 994 26.63 8.90 3.13
C SER A 994 25.67 8.46 2.02
N ALA A 995 26.12 8.48 0.76
CA ALA A 995 25.38 7.97 -0.39
C ALA A 995 25.49 6.43 -0.48
N PRO A 996 24.43 5.70 -0.90
CA PRO A 996 24.51 4.25 -1.09
C PRO A 996 25.52 3.81 -2.15
N SER A 997 25.65 4.57 -3.25
CA SER A 997 26.63 4.32 -4.31
C SER A 997 27.13 5.63 -4.91
N THR A 998 28.26 5.59 -5.59
CA THR A 998 28.73 6.74 -6.37
C THR A 998 28.03 6.82 -7.73
N GLY A 999 27.66 8.03 -8.15
CA GLY A 999 27.13 8.29 -9.50
C GLY A 999 28.21 8.28 -10.61
N ASN A 1000 29.50 8.20 -10.25
CA ASN A 1000 30.59 8.20 -11.22
C ASN A 1000 31.11 6.78 -11.47
N LYS A 1001 30.97 6.28 -12.71
CA LYS A 1001 31.36 4.91 -13.09
C LYS A 1001 32.86 4.63 -12.91
N VAL A 1002 33.74 5.58 -13.22
CA VAL A 1002 35.19 5.40 -13.03
C VAL A 1002 35.49 5.19 -11.55
N ARG A 1003 34.95 6.05 -10.68
CA ARG A 1003 35.08 5.92 -9.22
C ARG A 1003 34.48 4.61 -8.70
N HIS A 1004 33.33 4.17 -9.22
CA HIS A 1004 32.72 2.90 -8.86
C HIS A 1004 33.65 1.71 -9.14
N TYR A 1005 34.33 1.70 -10.30
CA TYR A 1005 35.33 0.69 -10.66
C TYR A 1005 36.64 0.82 -9.88
N THR A 1006 37.09 2.04 -9.56
CA THR A 1006 38.23 2.25 -8.64
C THR A 1006 37.92 1.68 -7.25
N GLU A 1007 36.75 1.99 -6.70
CA GLU A 1007 36.30 1.46 -5.41
C GLU A 1007 36.18 -0.07 -5.41
N TYR A 1008 35.71 -0.66 -6.52
CA TYR A 1008 35.70 -2.12 -6.73
C TYR A 1008 37.12 -2.70 -6.73
N LYS A 1009 38.01 -2.20 -7.60
CA LYS A 1009 39.36 -2.72 -7.72
C LYS A 1009 40.11 -2.62 -6.39
N ASN A 1010 39.96 -1.52 -5.66
CA ASN A 1010 40.63 -1.31 -4.39
C ASN A 1010 40.32 -2.39 -3.34
N PHE A 1011 39.07 -2.90 -3.26
CA PHE A 1011 38.74 -3.96 -2.29
C PHE A 1011 39.02 -5.37 -2.81
N MET A 1012 39.02 -5.60 -4.14
CA MET A 1012 39.49 -6.87 -4.70
C MET A 1012 41.01 -7.01 -4.55
N THR A 1013 41.75 -5.94 -4.84
CA THR A 1013 43.21 -5.88 -4.68
C THR A 1013 43.64 -6.01 -3.22
N SER A 1014 42.82 -5.60 -2.24
CA SER A 1014 43.15 -5.84 -0.82
C SER A 1014 42.92 -7.30 -0.38
N ILE A 1015 42.18 -8.12 -1.15
CA ILE A 1015 41.99 -9.56 -0.89
C ILE A 1015 43.03 -10.38 -1.65
N PHE A 1016 43.10 -10.23 -2.97
CA PHE A 1016 43.89 -11.10 -3.85
C PHE A 1016 45.29 -10.55 -4.18
N GLY A 1017 45.53 -9.26 -3.99
CA GLY A 1017 46.75 -8.55 -4.41
C GLY A 1017 46.58 -7.80 -5.73
N GLU A 1018 47.69 -7.34 -6.31
CA GLU A 1018 47.74 -6.90 -7.71
C GLU A 1018 48.06 -8.11 -8.60
N LEU A 1019 47.40 -8.24 -9.75
CA LEU A 1019 47.69 -9.29 -10.74
C LEU A 1019 49.19 -9.28 -11.11
N THR A 1020 49.82 -10.46 -11.12
CA THR A 1020 51.20 -10.60 -11.61
C THR A 1020 51.26 -10.41 -13.13
N GLU A 1021 52.44 -10.13 -13.68
CA GLU A 1021 52.61 -10.06 -15.14
C GLU A 1021 52.30 -11.40 -15.83
N GLU A 1022 52.53 -12.53 -15.16
CA GLU A 1022 52.18 -13.85 -15.67
C GLU A 1022 50.65 -14.03 -15.75
N ASN A 1023 49.91 -13.64 -14.70
CA ASN A 1023 48.45 -13.66 -14.73
C ASN A 1023 47.92 -12.71 -15.82
N LYS A 1024 48.47 -11.49 -15.97
CA LYS A 1024 48.09 -10.56 -17.04
C LYS A 1024 48.31 -11.15 -18.44
N GLN A 1025 49.47 -11.73 -18.70
CA GLN A 1025 49.78 -12.38 -19.99
C GLN A 1025 48.93 -13.64 -20.24
N ARG A 1026 48.51 -14.35 -19.19
CA ARG A 1026 47.55 -15.46 -19.27
C ARG A 1026 46.15 -14.94 -19.64
N LEU A 1027 45.66 -13.90 -18.96
CA LEU A 1027 44.36 -13.30 -19.24
C LEU A 1027 44.30 -12.65 -20.62
N GLU A 1028 45.37 -11.98 -21.07
CA GLU A 1028 45.49 -11.48 -22.43
C GLU A 1028 45.39 -12.60 -23.48
N ARG A 1029 46.00 -13.77 -23.25
CA ARG A 1029 45.87 -14.93 -24.14
C ARG A 1029 44.43 -15.44 -24.18
N ILE A 1030 43.81 -15.66 -23.02
CA ILE A 1030 42.40 -16.08 -22.89
C ILE A 1030 41.47 -15.11 -23.63
N VAL A 1031 41.66 -13.79 -23.47
CA VAL A 1031 40.86 -12.77 -24.16
C VAL A 1031 41.10 -12.79 -25.67
N LYS A 1032 42.34 -12.95 -26.14
CA LYS A 1032 42.66 -13.07 -27.58
C LYS A 1032 42.05 -14.34 -28.18
N GLU A 1033 42.07 -15.45 -27.46
CA GLU A 1033 41.47 -16.72 -27.86
C GLU A 1033 39.94 -16.65 -27.90
N GLN A 1034 39.28 -16.10 -26.87
CA GLN A 1034 37.83 -15.85 -26.87
C GLN A 1034 37.41 -14.92 -28.01
N GLN A 1035 38.17 -13.87 -28.30
CA GLN A 1035 37.92 -13.00 -29.45
C GLN A 1035 38.12 -13.72 -30.79
N ALA A 1036 39.07 -14.63 -30.90
CA ALA A 1036 39.27 -15.46 -32.10
C ALA A 1036 38.10 -16.45 -32.29
N GLN A 1037 37.66 -17.12 -31.22
CA GLN A 1037 36.49 -18.02 -31.23
C GLN A 1037 35.21 -17.25 -31.59
N ALA A 1038 34.99 -16.05 -31.05
CA ALA A 1038 33.84 -15.20 -31.40
C ALA A 1038 33.87 -14.75 -32.88
N LYS A 1039 35.06 -14.47 -33.44
CA LYS A 1039 35.25 -14.19 -34.87
C LYS A 1039 34.97 -15.41 -35.75
N GLN A 1040 35.37 -16.62 -35.32
CA GLN A 1040 35.06 -17.87 -36.03
C GLN A 1040 33.57 -18.27 -35.92
N ALA A 1041 32.93 -18.03 -34.78
CA ALA A 1041 31.49 -18.27 -34.60
C ALA A 1041 30.65 -17.33 -35.47
N SER A 1042 31.03 -16.06 -35.57
CA SER A 1042 30.35 -15.09 -36.46
C SER A 1042 30.64 -15.32 -37.95
N SER A 1043 31.83 -15.77 -38.33
CA SER A 1043 32.12 -16.16 -39.72
C SER A 1043 31.39 -17.43 -40.16
N SER A 1044 31.35 -18.46 -39.30
CA SER A 1044 30.61 -19.71 -39.59
C SER A 1044 29.09 -19.51 -39.59
N THR A 1045 28.57 -18.57 -38.79
CA THR A 1045 27.17 -18.14 -38.88
C THR A 1045 26.88 -17.49 -40.24
N LYS A 1046 27.74 -16.56 -40.70
CA LYS A 1046 27.62 -15.99 -42.07
C LYS A 1046 27.68 -17.07 -43.16
N ALA A 1047 28.59 -18.04 -43.04
CA ALA A 1047 28.68 -19.15 -44.01
C ALA A 1047 27.39 -19.98 -44.08
N LYS A 1048 26.74 -20.25 -42.93
CA LYS A 1048 25.45 -20.94 -42.91
C LYS A 1048 24.29 -20.14 -43.51
N THR A 1049 24.31 -18.80 -43.40
CA THR A 1049 23.28 -17.94 -44.03
C THR A 1049 23.45 -17.82 -45.56
N VAL A 1050 24.62 -18.15 -46.12
CA VAL A 1050 24.87 -18.18 -47.58
C VAL A 1050 24.69 -19.59 -48.17
N GLY A 1051 24.64 -20.63 -47.33
CA GLY A 1051 24.53 -22.04 -47.75
C GLY A 1051 23.11 -22.55 -48.09
N GLN A 1052 22.10 -21.68 -48.17
CA GLN A 1052 20.74 -22.05 -48.59
C GLN A 1052 20.23 -21.09 -49.68
N GLY A 1053 20.83 -21.17 -50.85
CA GLY A 1053 20.41 -20.46 -52.06
C GLY A 1053 20.82 -21.21 -53.33
N GLU A 1054 19.84 -21.37 -54.23
CA GLU A 1054 19.98 -21.64 -55.67
C GLU A 1054 20.69 -22.94 -56.11
N ASP A 1055 19.88 -23.95 -56.47
CA ASP A 1055 20.27 -24.91 -57.51
C ASP A 1055 19.75 -24.42 -58.88
N LYS A 1056 20.68 -24.13 -59.80
CA LYS A 1056 20.53 -23.96 -61.27
C LYS A 1056 19.38 -23.07 -61.81
N THR A 1057 19.77 -21.99 -62.47
CA THR A 1057 19.44 -21.83 -63.91
C THR A 1057 20.51 -21.01 -64.66
N LYS A 1058 20.63 -21.18 -65.98
CA LYS A 1058 21.71 -20.58 -66.81
C LYS A 1058 21.22 -19.41 -67.66
N ALA A 1059 21.94 -18.28 -67.70
CA ALA A 1059 21.99 -17.38 -68.88
C ALA A 1059 23.22 -16.44 -68.93
N LYS A 1060 24.14 -16.74 -69.85
CA LYS A 1060 25.12 -15.91 -70.62
C LYS A 1060 25.57 -14.49 -70.18
N SER A 1061 26.86 -14.23 -70.48
CA SER A 1061 27.55 -12.94 -70.83
C SER A 1061 27.59 -11.81 -69.79
N SER A 1062 28.65 -11.01 -69.68
CA SER A 1062 29.99 -10.95 -70.31
C SER A 1062 30.95 -10.22 -69.35
N LYS A 1063 32.26 -10.54 -69.27
CA LYS A 1063 33.36 -9.92 -70.05
C LYS A 1063 33.21 -8.39 -70.22
N ASP A 1064 34.20 -7.53 -69.90
CA ASP A 1064 35.63 -7.77 -69.62
C ASP A 1064 36.29 -6.66 -68.76
N ASP A 1065 37.41 -7.01 -68.10
CA ASP A 1065 38.64 -6.22 -67.81
C ASP A 1065 38.67 -4.80 -67.15
N LYS A 1066 39.60 -4.67 -66.16
CA LYS A 1066 40.70 -3.65 -66.02
C LYS A 1066 40.37 -2.13 -65.95
N LYS A 1067 41.15 -1.27 -65.27
CA LYS A 1067 42.20 -1.39 -64.21
C LYS A 1067 42.49 0.01 -63.63
N ASP A 1068 43.34 0.06 -62.59
CA ASP A 1068 44.29 1.14 -62.27
C ASP A 1068 43.80 2.58 -61.93
N ASP A 1069 43.91 2.87 -60.63
CA ASP A 1069 44.73 3.96 -60.04
C ASP A 1069 44.26 5.44 -59.98
N LYS A 1070 44.12 5.88 -58.72
CA LYS A 1070 44.61 7.15 -58.12
C LYS A 1070 44.03 8.53 -58.47
N LYS A 1071 43.54 9.14 -57.38
CA LYS A 1071 43.90 10.47 -56.82
C LYS A 1071 43.13 11.73 -57.23
N ASP A 1072 42.47 12.24 -56.18
CA ASP A 1072 42.61 13.59 -55.61
C ASP A 1072 41.97 14.82 -56.31
N ASP A 1073 41.21 15.51 -55.45
CA ASP A 1073 41.05 16.96 -55.32
C ASP A 1073 40.13 17.78 -56.26
N LYS A 1074 39.12 18.38 -55.58
CA LYS A 1074 38.69 19.81 -55.65
C LYS A 1074 38.20 20.35 -57.02
N LYS A 1075 37.07 21.04 -57.16
CA LYS A 1075 36.29 21.88 -56.25
C LYS A 1075 35.13 22.55 -57.03
N ASP A 1076 34.19 23.06 -56.25
CA ASP A 1076 33.39 24.29 -56.46
C ASP A 1076 32.36 24.46 -57.61
N ASP A 1077 31.20 24.96 -57.18
CA ASP A 1077 30.41 26.04 -57.80
C ASP A 1077 29.48 25.81 -59.02
N LYS A 1078 28.18 25.70 -58.68
CA LYS A 1078 27.18 26.81 -58.72
C LYS A 1078 25.99 26.70 -59.69
N LYS A 1079 24.84 27.18 -59.15
CA LYS A 1079 23.71 27.84 -59.84
C LYS A 1079 22.90 26.93 -60.77
N ASP A 1080 21.62 27.09 -61.08
CA ASP A 1080 20.47 27.98 -60.81
C ASP A 1080 19.39 27.37 -61.77
N ASP A 1081 18.05 27.47 -61.70
CA ASP A 1081 17.11 28.21 -60.86
C ASP A 1081 15.65 27.66 -61.06
N LYS A 1082 14.67 28.25 -60.35
CA LYS A 1082 13.26 28.50 -60.75
C LYS A 1082 12.28 27.36 -61.16
N LYS A 1083 11.25 27.21 -60.31
CA LYS A 1083 9.78 27.23 -60.61
C LYS A 1083 9.20 26.06 -61.47
N ALA A 1084 7.90 25.71 -61.43
CA ALA A 1084 6.72 26.38 -60.84
C ALA A 1084 5.63 25.39 -60.30
N LYS A 1085 4.69 25.93 -59.51
CA LYS A 1085 3.29 25.44 -59.30
C LYS A 1085 2.36 26.16 -60.33
N PRO A 1086 1.01 25.97 -60.41
CA PRO A 1086 0.07 25.17 -59.59
C PRO A 1086 -1.00 24.36 -60.38
N GLY A 1087 -1.99 23.77 -59.68
CA GLY A 1087 -3.28 23.33 -60.24
C GLY A 1087 -4.16 22.59 -59.22
N ALA A 1088 -5.45 22.97 -59.05
CA ALA A 1088 -6.41 22.32 -58.13
C ALA A 1088 -7.90 22.67 -58.43
N THR A 1089 -8.78 21.65 -58.55
CA THR A 1089 -10.28 21.69 -58.68
C THR A 1089 -10.87 20.25 -58.55
N THR A 1090 -12.20 19.99 -58.53
CA THR A 1090 -13.15 20.11 -57.38
C THR A 1090 -14.48 19.32 -57.59
N ALA A 1091 -15.10 18.85 -56.50
CA ALA A 1091 -16.54 18.53 -56.28
C ALA A 1091 -17.21 17.19 -56.82
N PRO A 1092 -18.30 16.69 -56.15
CA PRO A 1092 -19.15 15.48 -56.47
C PRO A 1092 -20.57 15.86 -57.09
N PRO A 1093 -21.75 15.16 -57.01
CA PRO A 1093 -22.25 13.90 -56.33
C PRO A 1093 -23.34 13.04 -57.10
N THR A 1094 -24.35 12.47 -56.37
CA THR A 1094 -25.74 12.00 -56.72
C THR A 1094 -26.12 10.57 -57.27
N SER A 1095 -26.37 9.62 -56.35
CA SER A 1095 -27.65 8.90 -56.01
C SER A 1095 -28.52 8.08 -57.06
N PRO A 1096 -29.79 7.58 -56.80
CA PRO A 1096 -30.18 6.13 -56.86
C PRO A 1096 -31.40 5.76 -57.79
N PRO A 1097 -31.94 4.50 -57.87
CA PRO A 1097 -33.17 4.11 -57.09
C PRO A 1097 -33.58 2.59 -56.93
N ALA A 1098 -34.63 2.36 -56.09
CA ALA A 1098 -35.71 1.32 -56.18
C ALA A 1098 -35.49 -0.20 -55.85
N SER A 1099 -36.61 -0.93 -55.65
CA SER A 1099 -36.75 -2.30 -55.05
C SER A 1099 -38.09 -2.95 -55.55
N PRO A 1100 -39.00 -3.72 -54.83
CA PRO A 1100 -39.00 -4.34 -53.48
C PRO A 1100 -39.22 -5.90 -53.28
N PRO A 1101 -40.42 -6.55 -53.28
CA PRO A 1101 -40.71 -7.82 -52.54
C PRO A 1101 -40.92 -9.06 -53.47
N PRO A 1102 -41.48 -10.25 -53.09
CA PRO A 1102 -42.05 -10.77 -51.81
C PRO A 1102 -41.53 -12.20 -51.40
N LYS A 1103 -42.13 -13.11 -50.58
CA LYS A 1103 -43.42 -13.21 -49.82
C LYS A 1103 -43.33 -14.20 -48.61
N GLN A 1104 -44.15 -13.96 -47.57
CA GLN A 1104 -44.84 -14.80 -46.54
C GLN A 1104 -44.56 -16.33 -46.39
N ASP A 1105 -44.62 -16.96 -45.21
CA ASP A 1105 -45.01 -16.59 -43.80
C ASP A 1105 -44.64 -17.78 -42.84
N ASN A 1106 -44.81 -17.88 -41.50
CA ASN A 1106 -45.35 -17.11 -40.33
C ASN A 1106 -44.47 -17.57 -39.09
N LYS A 1107 -44.69 -17.50 -37.74
CA LYS A 1107 -45.71 -17.04 -36.75
C LYS A 1107 -45.02 -16.75 -35.37
N SER A 1108 -45.77 -16.62 -34.26
CA SER A 1108 -45.36 -16.42 -32.84
C SER A 1108 -46.50 -16.96 -31.89
N PRO A 1109 -46.54 -16.81 -30.52
CA PRO A 1109 -45.76 -16.00 -29.58
C PRO A 1109 -45.39 -16.70 -28.22
N THR A 1110 -45.56 -16.00 -27.08
CA THR A 1110 -44.87 -16.12 -25.78
C THR A 1110 -45.70 -16.65 -24.59
N THR A 1111 -45.02 -16.92 -23.46
CA THR A 1111 -45.42 -16.72 -22.02
C THR A 1111 -45.60 -17.93 -21.08
N SER A 1112 -45.39 -17.61 -19.79
CA SER A 1112 -45.89 -18.24 -18.56
C SER A 1112 -45.14 -19.43 -17.93
N ALA A 1113 -45.26 -19.50 -16.60
CA ALA A 1113 -44.87 -20.59 -15.72
C ALA A 1113 -46.03 -20.85 -14.74
N PRO A 1114 -46.10 -22.04 -14.12
CA PRO A 1114 -46.70 -22.12 -12.79
C PRO A 1114 -45.88 -22.95 -11.78
N LYS A 1115 -46.35 -22.90 -10.53
CA LYS A 1115 -45.89 -23.70 -9.38
C LYS A 1115 -46.61 -25.06 -9.37
N GLY A 1116 -46.13 -26.02 -8.56
CA GLY A 1116 -46.93 -27.16 -8.11
C GLY A 1116 -46.12 -28.21 -7.35
N ASP A 1117 -46.35 -28.30 -6.02
CA ASP A 1117 -46.54 -29.49 -5.18
C ASP A 1117 -45.86 -30.85 -5.53
N MET A 1118 -45.53 -31.78 -4.64
CA MET A 1118 -45.37 -31.97 -3.18
C MET A 1118 -44.92 -33.45 -3.02
N ASN A 1119 -44.41 -33.80 -1.83
CA ASN A 1119 -44.23 -35.15 -1.25
C ASN A 1119 -45.44 -36.14 -1.40
N PRO A 1120 -45.36 -37.46 -1.05
CA PRO A 1120 -44.27 -38.18 -0.35
C PRO A 1120 -43.92 -39.66 -0.75
N ALA A 1121 -42.73 -40.10 -0.30
CA ALA A 1121 -42.36 -41.38 0.36
C ALA A 1121 -42.78 -42.83 -0.09
N ASP A 1122 -41.74 -43.68 -0.18
CA ASP A 1122 -41.58 -45.02 0.49
C ASP A 1122 -41.60 -46.36 -0.33
N LYS A 1123 -40.86 -47.35 0.21
CA LYS A 1123 -40.95 -48.84 0.11
C LYS A 1123 -39.97 -49.71 -0.73
N THR A 1124 -38.83 -49.99 -0.07
CA THR A 1124 -38.27 -51.32 0.34
C THR A 1124 -37.90 -52.45 -0.64
N LYS A 1125 -36.65 -52.96 -0.46
CA LYS A 1125 -36.20 -54.38 -0.26
C LYS A 1125 -34.65 -54.45 -0.34
N GLY A 1126 -33.91 -55.32 0.38
CA GLY A 1126 -34.25 -56.21 1.50
C GLY A 1126 -33.14 -57.25 1.84
N LYS A 1127 -33.22 -57.83 3.05
CA LYS A 1127 -32.38 -58.87 3.72
C LYS A 1127 -31.16 -58.37 4.53
N ILE A 1128 -30.91 -58.71 5.81
CA ILE A 1128 -31.14 -59.92 6.67
C ILE A 1128 -30.00 -60.94 6.56
N ASP A 1129 -29.34 -61.43 7.62
CA ASP A 1129 -29.49 -61.16 9.09
C ASP A 1129 -28.14 -60.59 9.68
N THR A 1130 -27.57 -60.82 10.88
CA THR A 1130 -27.81 -61.79 11.98
C THR A 1130 -27.27 -61.25 13.33
N LYS A 1131 -28.13 -61.18 14.37
CA LYS A 1131 -27.93 -61.45 15.84
C LYS A 1131 -26.65 -60.96 16.59
N GLN A 1132 -26.61 -60.70 17.92
CA GLN A 1132 -27.53 -60.62 19.09
C GLN A 1132 -26.67 -59.97 20.24
N GLU A 1133 -27.11 -59.31 21.31
CA GLU A 1133 -28.42 -58.82 21.80
C GLU A 1133 -28.22 -57.83 23.01
N ASN A 1134 -29.30 -57.21 23.51
CA ASN A 1134 -29.59 -56.80 24.92
C ASN A 1134 -28.58 -55.98 25.80
N SER A 1135 -29.00 -55.01 26.64
CA SER A 1135 -30.32 -54.36 26.83
C SER A 1135 -30.27 -53.11 27.76
N LYS A 1136 -31.22 -52.16 27.57
CA LYS A 1136 -31.88 -51.29 28.60
C LYS A 1136 -30.99 -50.29 29.40
N LYS A 1137 -31.28 -48.98 29.37
CA LYS A 1137 -32.24 -48.20 30.22
C LYS A 1137 -31.87 -48.18 31.73
N ALA A 1138 -31.90 -47.05 32.46
CA ALA A 1138 -32.14 -45.65 32.10
C ALA A 1138 -31.80 -44.68 33.29
N THR A 1139 -31.97 -43.37 33.05
CA THR A 1139 -32.40 -42.29 33.99
C THR A 1139 -31.49 -41.79 35.14
N THR A 1140 -31.42 -40.45 35.21
CA THR A 1140 -31.45 -39.56 36.41
C THR A 1140 -30.29 -39.51 37.42
N ASP A 1141 -29.62 -38.34 37.41
CA ASP A 1141 -29.60 -37.35 38.51
C ASP A 1141 -28.51 -37.28 39.60
N GLU A 1142 -28.27 -36.00 39.94
CA GLU A 1142 -27.82 -35.36 41.18
C GLU A 1142 -26.48 -35.68 41.89
N THR A 1143 -25.51 -34.81 41.61
CA THR A 1143 -24.74 -33.98 42.58
C THR A 1143 -23.83 -34.61 43.66
N ASN A 1144 -22.82 -33.80 44.04
CA ASN A 1144 -22.11 -33.83 45.33
C ASN A 1144 -21.26 -35.10 45.63
N LYS A 1145 -20.16 -35.04 46.38
CA LYS A 1145 -19.34 -33.89 46.83
C LYS A 1145 -17.96 -34.39 47.27
N ASN A 1146 -16.98 -33.49 47.18
CA ASN A 1146 -15.87 -33.33 48.13
C ASN A 1146 -14.82 -34.44 48.37
N ASP A 1147 -13.70 -33.95 48.91
CA ASP A 1147 -12.70 -34.60 49.75
C ASP A 1147 -11.73 -35.61 49.09
N GLU A 1148 -10.41 -35.53 49.30
CA GLU A 1148 -9.56 -34.42 49.78
C GLU A 1148 -8.07 -34.79 49.50
N ASN A 1149 -7.11 -33.93 49.88
CA ASN A 1149 -5.77 -34.29 50.42
C ASN A 1149 -4.97 -35.48 49.79
N LEU A 1150 -3.75 -35.34 49.25
CA LEU A 1150 -2.62 -34.50 49.65
C LEU A 1150 -1.36 -34.91 48.82
N LYS A 1151 -0.25 -34.18 49.01
CA LYS A 1151 1.16 -34.63 48.86
C LYS A 1151 1.72 -35.01 47.46
N LYS A 1152 2.31 -33.99 46.83
CA LYS A 1152 3.74 -33.91 46.43
C LYS A 1152 4.69 -34.90 47.17
N PRO A 1153 5.87 -35.29 46.62
CA PRO A 1153 6.72 -34.45 45.76
C PRO A 1153 7.49 -35.12 44.59
N THR A 1154 8.17 -34.25 43.81
CA THR A 1154 9.41 -34.50 43.04
C THR A 1154 9.54 -35.76 42.16
N LYS A 1155 9.52 -35.55 40.85
CA LYS A 1155 10.70 -34.99 40.17
C LYS A 1155 10.30 -33.85 39.24
#